data_AF-A0A7C8JDI9-F1
#
_entry.id   AF-A0A7C8JDI9-F1
#
_cell.length_a   1.000
_cell.length_b   1.000
_cell.length_c   1.000
_cell.angle_alpha   90.00
_cell.angle_beta   90.00
_cell.angle_gamma   90.00
#
_symmetry.space_group_name_H-M   'P 1'
#
loop_
_entity.id
_entity.type
_entity.pdbx_description
1 polymer ?
#
loop_
_entity_poly.entity_id
_entity_poly.type
_entity_poly.pdbx_seq_one_letter_code
_entity_poly.pdbx_strand_id
1 'polypeptide(L)'
;MAVSITHTRSGWPFKGAFWVRTLALALVVPSVLAAGIPRGIVFDGVKPVSDAKDSVGDGSNALARNHLEARQNHGTTILFTVSSTATVTVFATPAQPTTIIVTATPPESKASTSSTSKAIRSSSSSISTSIESSTDLVIASSSGSSSSSVLPPPAFTNNQRSAGSTTSSARGSSSSSIASTRPTSTSSTLVTSTRSTFSTSVVSTTSTPSSSTSSSVTSTSASRSLTAAAQPSFVAAVGAETACVERLKIDDMQTRRPDSFNILLLAWRELQLASETDDLSFYRLSRIHGAPFAPWQMPEQGNYNRQVGYCTHHSAIFLTWHRPFLLLLEQTLYRKALEIALRFSIDVRPRYLAAVDGLRLPYWDWSDPVTQSRLPAIVTAATVSVTQPGTNGAPVTTTIPNPLKSYTFQSAESIATFWQNFATWRTTLRQPTSNGVTQEDLADRALQNGYNNRHQSTYLAFSRGRFNDFAASIESLHDEVHAAVGGRGHMTYVPYSAYDPIFWLHHCNMDRLMAMYQSAQPNTFVEPANSVATFANPSSPLDTVDTPLYPFRHRDGSWWTSQNMSTANSVFSLSYGYPEVPCLLGFSNFDALRNHTITEINRLYGPSPTPPTKRDIKTYQMRQEWQAKIVIDQAELLGSFTVYIFLGTPPADPAHWATCPTMIGTLTHLGAPEKRMHSRVIGTNVVLTNTVYENLGPNPTQEQVLSYIREKINWAIVSDGNPVNVPQLHTLRVTCVSTEVSMPTCPNELPKKGSDTYHLEVTAGKPGGSKSDCDVNSPFQIDGKRVGLPSHLGISK
;
A
#
# COMPACT_ATOMS: atom_id res chain seq x y z
N MET A 1 10.91 -41.68 38.10
CA MET A 1 11.26 -41.87 39.53
C MET A 1 12.38 -40.89 39.90
N ALA A 2 12.76 -40.82 41.18
CA ALA A 2 13.49 -39.69 41.76
C ALA A 2 15.02 -39.86 41.81
N VAL A 3 15.67 -39.13 42.73
CA VAL A 3 17.08 -39.21 43.19
C VAL A 3 18.08 -38.29 42.46
N SER A 4 17.96 -37.00 42.83
CA SER A 4 19.05 -36.08 43.20
C SER A 4 20.24 -36.74 43.91
N ILE A 5 21.46 -36.12 43.90
CA ILE A 5 22.21 -35.76 45.13
C ILE A 5 23.46 -34.88 44.89
N THR A 6 23.31 -33.58 45.20
CA THR A 6 24.18 -32.64 45.94
C THR A 6 25.72 -32.50 45.74
N HIS A 7 26.11 -31.22 45.51
CA HIS A 7 27.02 -30.38 46.33
C HIS A 7 28.58 -30.36 46.24
N THR A 8 29.08 -29.13 46.50
CA THR A 8 30.34 -28.70 47.18
C THR A 8 31.69 -28.83 46.46
N ARG A 9 32.69 -27.94 46.67
CA ARG A 9 32.70 -26.49 47.02
C ARG A 9 34.13 -25.93 46.78
N SER A 10 34.26 -24.65 46.41
CA SER A 10 35.38 -23.71 46.70
C SER A 10 36.84 -24.22 46.89
N GLY A 11 37.81 -23.71 46.11
CA GLY A 11 39.25 -23.86 46.44
C GLY A 11 40.27 -23.35 45.39
N TRP A 12 40.56 -22.05 45.39
CA TRP A 12 41.69 -21.38 44.68
C TRP A 12 43.02 -21.48 45.49
N PRO A 13 44.21 -20.97 45.03
CA PRO A 13 44.65 -20.46 43.70
C PRO A 13 46.10 -20.85 43.24
N PHE A 14 46.53 -20.29 42.08
CA PHE A 14 47.90 -19.81 41.68
C PHE A 14 48.83 -20.54 40.67
N LYS A 15 49.00 -19.87 39.50
CA LYS A 15 50.21 -19.61 38.66
C LYS A 15 51.13 -20.75 38.13
N GLY A 16 51.40 -20.73 36.80
CA GLY A 16 52.69 -21.16 36.21
C GLY A 16 52.65 -21.64 34.74
N ALA A 17 52.90 -20.76 33.77
CA ALA A 17 52.82 -21.05 32.31
C ALA A 17 53.96 -21.91 31.72
N PHE A 18 53.70 -22.63 30.61
CA PHE A 18 54.36 -22.38 29.29
C PHE A 18 53.68 -23.12 28.09
N TRP A 19 54.24 -22.97 26.87
CA TRP A 19 53.63 -23.24 25.54
C TRP A 19 54.16 -24.46 24.76
N VAL A 20 53.34 -25.04 23.88
CA VAL A 20 53.72 -25.75 22.61
C VAL A 20 52.68 -25.47 21.49
N ARG A 21 53.07 -25.53 20.21
CA ARG A 21 52.22 -25.35 18.98
C ARG A 21 51.89 -26.67 18.28
N THR A 22 50.93 -26.68 17.33
CA THR A 22 50.99 -27.38 16.01
C THR A 22 49.88 -26.82 15.07
N LEU A 23 49.93 -27.12 13.77
CA LEU A 23 49.14 -26.53 12.66
C LEU A 23 48.44 -27.62 11.81
N ALA A 24 47.38 -27.29 11.05
CA ALA A 24 46.75 -28.17 10.05
C ALA A 24 46.20 -27.39 8.82
N LEU A 25 45.92 -28.10 7.71
CA LEU A 25 45.46 -27.59 6.41
C LEU A 25 44.30 -28.46 5.88
N ALA A 26 43.46 -27.96 4.96
CA ALA A 26 42.25 -28.65 4.47
C ALA A 26 42.07 -28.63 2.93
N LEU A 27 41.23 -29.53 2.41
CA LEU A 27 40.83 -29.66 1.00
C LEU A 27 39.37 -30.20 0.90
N VAL A 28 38.77 -30.19 -0.30
CA VAL A 28 37.29 -30.24 -0.52
C VAL A 28 36.88 -31.31 -1.55
N VAL A 29 35.67 -31.91 -1.42
CA VAL A 29 34.85 -32.47 -2.53
C VAL A 29 33.37 -32.71 -2.08
N PRO A 30 32.34 -32.64 -2.96
CA PRO A 30 30.90 -32.74 -2.61
C PRO A 30 30.18 -34.04 -3.09
N SER A 31 28.86 -34.15 -2.85
CA SER A 31 27.98 -35.29 -3.26
C SER A 31 26.53 -34.89 -3.65
N VAL A 32 25.77 -35.80 -4.28
CA VAL A 32 24.59 -35.52 -5.14
C VAL A 32 23.47 -36.60 -5.04
N LEU A 33 22.23 -36.24 -5.41
CA LEU A 33 21.05 -37.07 -5.78
C LEU A 33 20.17 -37.71 -4.68
N ALA A 34 19.01 -38.28 -5.10
CA ALA A 34 17.81 -38.49 -4.28
C ALA A 34 17.02 -39.80 -4.60
N ALA A 35 16.18 -40.22 -3.65
CA ALA A 35 15.11 -41.25 -3.76
C ALA A 35 14.09 -41.04 -2.60
N GLY A 36 12.96 -41.78 -2.55
CA GLY A 36 11.96 -41.61 -1.46
C GLY A 36 10.83 -42.66 -1.42
N ILE A 37 9.78 -42.39 -0.62
CA ILE A 37 8.57 -43.23 -0.34
C ILE A 37 8.88 -44.45 0.57
N PRO A 38 8.00 -44.96 1.48
CA PRO A 38 6.54 -44.73 1.68
C PRO A 38 6.10 -44.25 3.09
N ARG A 39 4.76 -44.26 3.29
CA ARG A 39 4.00 -43.86 4.49
C ARG A 39 4.14 -44.81 5.70
N GLY A 40 4.01 -44.24 6.91
CA GLY A 40 3.00 -44.71 7.88
C GLY A 40 3.49 -45.34 9.19
N ILE A 41 3.05 -44.75 10.31
CA ILE A 41 2.54 -45.41 11.54
C ILE A 41 1.83 -44.32 12.38
N VAL A 42 0.77 -44.70 13.10
CA VAL A 42 0.02 -43.86 14.04
C VAL A 42 0.32 -44.33 15.46
N PHE A 43 0.42 -43.42 16.43
CA PHE A 43 0.02 -43.71 17.82
C PHE A 43 -0.47 -42.44 18.53
N ASP A 44 -1.37 -42.65 19.49
CA ASP A 44 -2.19 -41.63 20.14
C ASP A 44 -1.53 -40.91 21.32
N GLY A 45 -2.07 -39.72 21.61
CA GLY A 45 -2.49 -39.38 22.96
C GLY A 45 -1.57 -38.46 23.79
N VAL A 46 -2.08 -37.27 24.10
CA VAL A 46 -2.44 -36.84 25.47
C VAL A 46 -3.14 -35.47 25.40
N LYS A 47 -4.25 -35.32 26.13
CA LYS A 47 -4.87 -34.02 26.42
C LYS A 47 -4.38 -33.50 27.77
N PRO A 48 -4.20 -32.18 27.94
CA PRO A 48 -4.53 -31.49 29.18
C PRO A 48 -6.02 -31.15 29.24
N VAL A 49 -6.60 -31.19 30.45
CA VAL A 49 -7.95 -30.69 30.76
C VAL A 49 -7.81 -29.40 31.58
N SER A 50 -8.89 -28.62 31.67
CA SER A 50 -8.94 -27.26 32.21
C SER A 50 -9.12 -27.16 33.73
N ASP A 51 -9.02 -25.91 34.21
CA ASP A 51 -9.79 -25.27 35.30
C ASP A 51 -9.15 -24.98 36.68
N ALA A 52 -9.66 -23.87 37.26
CA ALA A 52 -9.76 -23.47 38.66
C ALA A 52 -8.59 -22.74 39.40
N LYS A 53 -8.57 -21.40 39.20
CA LYS A 53 -8.86 -20.34 40.22
C LYS A 53 -7.91 -19.97 41.39
N ASP A 54 -7.81 -18.63 41.53
CA ASP A 54 -7.88 -17.78 42.75
C ASP A 54 -6.88 -17.98 43.92
N SER A 55 -5.89 -17.08 44.05
CA SER A 55 -5.52 -16.44 45.33
C SER A 55 -4.69 -15.15 45.10
N VAL A 56 -4.60 -14.28 46.12
CA VAL A 56 -3.94 -12.95 46.07
C VAL A 56 -2.69 -12.96 46.97
N GLY A 57 -1.60 -12.33 46.53
CA GLY A 57 -0.38 -12.15 47.31
C GLY A 57 0.53 -11.05 46.75
N ASP A 58 1.20 -10.33 47.65
CA ASP A 58 2.12 -9.21 47.37
C ASP A 58 3.59 -9.65 47.52
N GLY A 59 4.56 -8.87 47.02
CA GLY A 59 5.99 -9.08 47.31
C GLY A 59 6.93 -9.11 46.10
N SER A 60 7.84 -8.15 46.09
CA SER A 60 8.86 -7.83 45.08
C SER A 60 10.01 -8.85 44.87
N ASN A 61 10.74 -8.62 43.76
CA ASN A 61 12.12 -9.01 43.42
C ASN A 61 12.43 -10.35 42.70
N ALA A 62 12.86 -10.16 41.43
CA ALA A 62 14.03 -10.76 40.78
C ALA A 62 14.11 -12.27 40.51
N LEU A 63 13.99 -12.65 39.22
CA LEU A 63 15.15 -13.00 38.38
C LEU A 63 14.74 -13.24 36.92
N ALA A 64 15.38 -12.55 35.97
CA ALA A 64 15.18 -12.81 34.54
C ALA A 64 15.95 -14.05 34.08
N ARG A 65 15.30 -14.90 33.26
CA ARG A 65 15.95 -15.98 32.50
C ARG A 65 15.52 -15.94 31.05
N ASN A 66 16.28 -15.21 30.23
CA ASN A 66 16.09 -15.23 28.78
C ASN A 66 16.66 -16.54 28.22
N HIS A 67 15.79 -17.44 27.73
CA HIS A 67 16.19 -18.47 26.79
C HIS A 67 16.18 -17.88 25.36
N LEU A 68 17.35 -17.58 24.83
CA LEU A 68 17.54 -17.29 23.40
C LEU A 68 18.05 -18.56 22.71
N GLU A 69 17.20 -19.21 21.91
CA GLU A 69 17.67 -20.15 20.89
C GLU A 69 18.21 -19.37 19.69
N ALA A 70 19.54 -19.29 19.57
CA ALA A 70 20.18 -18.71 18.40
C ALA A 70 20.13 -19.68 17.21
N ARG A 71 19.16 -19.51 16.31
CA ARG A 71 19.19 -20.15 14.98
C ARG A 71 20.16 -19.42 14.06
N GLN A 72 20.90 -20.17 13.24
CA GLN A 72 21.97 -19.64 12.40
C GLN A 72 21.41 -18.81 11.23
N ASN A 73 21.69 -17.50 11.22
CA ASN A 73 21.71 -16.69 10.01
C ASN A 73 23.15 -16.62 9.49
N HIS A 74 23.35 -16.86 8.19
CA HIS A 74 24.68 -16.78 7.57
C HIS A 74 25.01 -15.34 7.16
N GLY A 75 26.10 -14.79 7.69
CA GLY A 75 26.59 -13.44 7.38
C GLY A 75 26.88 -12.63 8.64
N THR A 76 28.00 -12.92 9.32
CA THR A 76 28.28 -12.40 10.67
C THR A 76 29.35 -11.31 10.67
N THR A 77 28.93 -10.06 10.88
CA THR A 77 29.83 -9.01 11.38
C THR A 77 30.13 -9.27 12.85
N ILE A 78 31.41 -9.34 13.23
CA ILE A 78 31.83 -9.57 14.62
C ILE A 78 32.28 -8.23 15.22
N LEU A 79 31.57 -7.78 16.26
CA LEU A 79 31.88 -6.55 17.00
C LEU A 79 32.57 -6.91 18.34
N PHE A 80 33.64 -6.19 18.68
CA PHE A 80 34.31 -6.33 19.97
C PHE A 80 34.34 -5.00 20.72
N THR A 81 33.87 -5.01 21.97
CA THR A 81 33.98 -3.89 22.92
C THR A 81 34.99 -4.28 24.00
N VAL A 82 36.02 -3.46 24.21
CA VAL A 82 37.14 -3.81 25.12
C VAL A 82 37.38 -2.69 26.12
N SER A 83 37.16 -2.96 27.41
CA SER A 83 37.45 -2.02 28.51
C SER A 83 38.87 -2.22 29.04
N SER A 84 39.77 -1.28 28.73
CA SER A 84 41.16 -1.15 29.22
C SER A 84 42.17 -2.26 28.88
N THR A 85 43.32 -1.87 28.32
CA THR A 85 44.61 -2.60 28.35
C THR A 85 44.57 -4.11 28.06
N ALA A 86 44.05 -4.49 26.90
CA ALA A 86 44.25 -5.83 26.32
C ALA A 86 44.63 -5.71 24.84
N THR A 87 45.76 -6.29 24.45
CA THR A 87 46.19 -6.34 23.04
C THR A 87 45.48 -7.48 22.33
N VAL A 88 44.62 -7.18 21.35
CA VAL A 88 43.89 -8.18 20.56
C VAL A 88 44.62 -8.42 19.24
N THR A 89 45.13 -9.64 19.04
CA THR A 89 45.75 -10.07 17.78
C THR A 89 44.80 -10.99 17.03
N VAL A 90 44.28 -10.53 15.89
CA VAL A 90 43.38 -11.31 15.03
C VAL A 90 44.17 -11.91 13.86
N PHE A 91 44.07 -13.21 13.66
CA PHE A 91 44.57 -13.89 12.46
C PHE A 91 43.38 -14.26 11.56
N ALA A 92 43.32 -13.66 10.36
CA ALA A 92 42.35 -14.01 9.33
C ALA A 92 43.05 -14.71 8.16
N THR A 93 42.41 -15.74 7.60
CA THR A 93 42.82 -16.37 6.34
C THR A 93 41.96 -15.85 5.18
N PRO A 94 42.51 -15.72 3.96
CA PRO A 94 41.88 -14.93 2.90
C PRO A 94 40.76 -15.69 2.17
N ALA A 95 39.55 -15.66 2.73
CA ALA A 95 38.32 -16.02 2.04
C ALA A 95 37.15 -15.13 2.50
N GLN A 96 36.71 -14.21 1.62
CA GLN A 96 35.71 -13.15 1.83
C GLN A 96 36.15 -11.97 2.73
N PRO A 97 35.62 -10.75 2.49
CA PRO A 97 35.98 -9.55 3.25
C PRO A 97 35.21 -9.46 4.58
N THR A 98 35.91 -9.36 5.70
CA THR A 98 35.31 -9.15 7.03
C THR A 98 35.65 -7.75 7.56
N THR A 99 34.64 -6.91 7.74
CA THR A 99 34.81 -5.59 8.41
C THR A 99 34.79 -5.78 9.92
N ILE A 100 35.87 -5.40 10.60
CA ILE A 100 35.99 -5.41 12.07
C ILE A 100 35.93 -3.96 12.55
N ILE A 101 35.03 -3.68 13.50
CA ILE A 101 34.93 -2.38 14.17
C ILE A 101 35.15 -2.62 15.67
N VAL A 102 36.00 -1.79 16.27
CA VAL A 102 36.30 -1.80 17.71
C VAL A 102 36.03 -0.40 18.24
N THR A 103 35.23 -0.31 19.31
CA THR A 103 34.94 0.95 20.00
C THR A 103 35.32 0.85 21.48
N ALA A 104 35.75 1.97 22.05
CA ALA A 104 36.14 2.10 23.45
C ALA A 104 35.46 3.34 24.04
N THR A 105 34.87 3.20 25.24
CA THR A 105 34.12 4.26 25.93
C THR A 105 34.85 4.72 27.18
N PRO A 106 35.01 6.05 27.40
CA PRO A 106 35.46 6.60 28.68
C PRO A 106 34.30 6.61 29.71
N PRO A 107 34.59 6.61 31.02
CA PRO A 107 33.57 6.65 32.07
C PRO A 107 32.99 8.07 32.29
N GLU A 108 31.69 8.16 32.54
CA GLU A 108 30.99 9.41 32.84
C GLU A 108 31.18 9.88 34.29
N SER A 109 31.16 11.20 34.51
CA SER A 109 31.14 11.83 35.84
C SER A 109 29.84 12.61 36.07
N LYS A 110 29.29 12.51 37.29
CA LYS A 110 28.01 13.13 37.67
C LYS A 110 28.12 14.65 37.75
N ALA A 111 27.06 15.36 37.36
CA ALA A 111 26.94 16.81 37.46
C ALA A 111 26.05 17.26 38.64
N SER A 112 26.38 18.41 39.26
CA SER A 112 25.56 19.05 40.29
C SER A 112 25.72 20.58 40.29
N THR A 113 24.58 21.29 40.17
CA THR A 113 24.30 22.65 40.71
C THR A 113 25.39 23.74 40.68
N SER A 114 25.26 24.65 39.71
CA SER A 114 25.36 26.13 39.86
C SER A 114 26.40 26.79 40.80
N SER A 115 27.31 27.61 40.25
CA SER A 115 27.24 29.10 40.33
C SER A 115 28.57 29.85 40.06
N THR A 116 28.45 31.06 39.47
CA THR A 116 29.35 32.25 39.48
C THR A 116 30.91 32.17 39.52
N SER A 117 31.50 32.64 38.41
CA SER A 117 32.43 33.80 38.32
C SER A 117 33.98 33.67 38.24
N LYS A 118 34.53 34.42 37.25
CA LYS A 118 35.85 35.08 37.13
C LYS A 118 37.18 34.29 37.30
N ALA A 119 37.66 33.77 36.17
CA ALA A 119 38.93 34.07 35.49
C ALA A 119 40.20 34.51 36.27
N ILE A 120 41.35 33.91 35.89
CA ILE A 120 42.59 34.62 35.47
C ILE A 120 43.50 33.71 34.60
N ARG A 121 44.53 34.30 33.98
CA ARG A 121 45.50 33.75 32.99
C ARG A 121 46.42 32.64 33.61
N SER A 122 47.24 31.87 32.88
CA SER A 122 48.02 32.24 31.68
C SER A 122 48.66 31.12 30.82
N SER A 123 49.00 31.53 29.58
CA SER A 123 50.25 31.27 28.81
C SER A 123 50.59 29.91 28.16
N SER A 124 50.90 30.03 26.86
CA SER A 124 51.85 29.26 26.01
C SER A 124 51.51 27.81 25.61
N SER A 125 51.87 27.34 24.40
CA SER A 125 52.63 27.99 23.29
C SER A 125 52.10 27.66 21.88
N SER A 126 52.40 28.58 20.98
CA SER A 126 52.18 28.59 19.52
C SER A 126 52.92 27.51 18.74
N ILE A 127 52.42 27.20 17.53
CA ILE A 127 53.04 27.59 16.25
C ILE A 127 51.95 27.63 15.14
N SER A 128 52.26 28.21 13.99
CA SER A 128 51.32 28.98 13.15
C SER A 128 51.37 28.66 11.65
N THR A 129 50.70 29.52 10.86
CA THR A 129 50.97 29.87 9.44
C THR A 129 50.62 28.81 8.37
N SER A 130 50.00 29.15 7.22
CA SER A 130 49.50 30.45 6.71
C SER A 130 48.65 30.24 5.43
N ILE A 131 47.47 30.89 5.27
CA ILE A 131 47.20 32.07 4.37
C ILE A 131 47.10 31.64 2.87
N GLU A 132 46.24 32.17 1.99
CA GLU A 132 45.59 33.50 1.91
C GLU A 132 44.09 33.47 1.55
N SER A 133 43.49 34.66 1.43
CA SER A 133 42.08 34.91 1.12
C SER A 133 41.92 35.81 -0.12
N SER A 134 40.67 35.94 -0.60
CA SER A 134 40.19 37.23 -1.07
C SER A 134 38.69 37.37 -0.80
N THR A 135 38.27 38.58 -0.49
CA THR A 135 36.87 39.00 -0.33
C THR A 135 36.35 39.61 -1.63
N ASP A 136 35.04 39.76 -1.76
CA ASP A 136 34.50 41.11 -1.92
C ASP A 136 33.04 41.22 -1.46
N LEU A 137 32.67 42.41 -0.98
CA LEU A 137 31.37 42.69 -0.38
C LEU A 137 31.00 44.15 -0.65
N VAL A 138 29.93 44.36 -1.43
CA VAL A 138 29.43 45.70 -1.77
C VAL A 138 28.10 45.95 -1.06
N ILE A 139 28.05 47.01 -0.25
CA ILE A 139 26.83 47.53 0.38
C ILE A 139 26.43 48.81 -0.34
N ALA A 140 25.15 48.93 -0.69
CA ALA A 140 24.49 50.20 -1.00
C ALA A 140 23.11 50.20 -0.33
N SER A 141 22.71 51.33 0.27
CA SER A 141 21.59 51.37 1.21
C SER A 141 20.81 52.69 1.21
N SER A 142 19.49 52.60 1.02
CA SER A 142 18.50 53.63 1.37
C SER A 142 17.13 52.94 1.53
N SER A 143 16.58 52.74 2.72
CA SER A 143 16.10 53.68 3.76
C SER A 143 14.62 54.09 3.55
N GLY A 144 13.72 53.44 4.28
CA GLY A 144 12.29 53.77 4.33
C GLY A 144 11.55 52.91 5.38
N SER A 145 11.20 53.50 6.52
CA SER A 145 10.35 52.90 7.56
C SER A 145 8.84 53.05 7.19
N SER A 146 7.85 52.38 7.80
CA SER A 146 7.75 51.84 9.17
C SER A 146 6.64 50.77 9.36
N SER A 147 6.58 50.21 10.59
CA SER A 147 5.35 49.77 11.30
C SER A 147 4.39 48.73 10.66
N SER A 148 4.71 47.45 10.90
CA SER A 148 3.80 46.44 11.51
C SER A 148 2.26 46.60 11.41
N SER A 149 1.61 45.70 10.66
CA SER A 149 0.50 44.86 11.16
C SER A 149 0.16 43.75 10.15
N VAL A 150 -0.10 42.53 10.63
CA VAL A 150 -0.56 41.40 9.79
C VAL A 150 -1.94 40.97 10.30
N LEU A 151 -2.95 41.03 9.43
CA LEU A 151 -4.31 40.65 9.74
C LEU A 151 -4.53 39.13 9.51
N PRO A 152 -5.21 38.42 10.43
CA PRO A 152 -5.68 37.06 10.17
C PRO A 152 -6.94 37.08 9.27
N PRO A 153 -7.25 35.98 8.56
CA PRO A 153 -8.48 35.86 7.77
C PRO A 153 -9.73 35.80 8.68
N PRO A 154 -10.88 36.36 8.24
CA PRO A 154 -12.09 36.43 9.05
C PRO A 154 -12.83 35.08 9.11
N ALA A 155 -13.20 34.66 10.32
CA ALA A 155 -14.15 33.58 10.52
C ALA A 155 -15.60 34.10 10.35
N PHE A 156 -16.42 33.38 9.59
CA PHE A 156 -17.86 33.64 9.52
C PHE A 156 -18.61 32.78 10.54
N THR A 157 -19.18 33.43 11.55
CA THR A 157 -20.03 32.79 12.56
C THR A 157 -21.46 32.63 12.04
N ASN A 158 -22.03 31.45 12.24
CA ASN A 158 -23.42 31.15 11.91
C ASN A 158 -24.31 31.44 13.14
N ASN A 159 -25.37 32.23 12.99
CA ASN A 159 -26.47 32.22 13.97
C ASN A 159 -27.81 32.72 13.39
N GLN A 160 -28.90 32.16 13.90
CA GLN A 160 -30.26 32.36 13.36
C GLN A 160 -31.00 33.53 14.01
N ARG A 161 -32.06 33.99 13.34
CA ARG A 161 -33.37 34.23 13.99
C ARG A 161 -34.53 34.13 12.99
N SER A 162 -35.69 33.68 13.46
CA SER A 162 -36.90 33.49 12.65
C SER A 162 -38.11 34.19 13.26
N ALA A 163 -38.95 34.76 12.40
CA ALA A 163 -40.36 35.14 12.57
C ALA A 163 -40.89 35.64 11.20
N GLY A 164 -42.14 35.46 10.79
CA GLY A 164 -43.23 34.68 11.39
C GLY A 164 -44.60 35.25 10.98
N SER A 165 -45.53 34.42 10.47
CA SER A 165 -46.87 34.80 9.95
C SER A 165 -46.87 35.68 8.67
N THR A 166 -47.95 35.82 7.89
CA THR A 166 -49.38 35.46 8.13
C THR A 166 -50.07 34.91 6.86
N THR A 167 -51.31 34.43 7.02
CA THR A 167 -52.28 33.98 5.98
C THR A 167 -52.76 35.16 5.08
N SER A 168 -53.37 34.99 3.89
CA SER A 168 -54.59 34.20 3.62
C SER A 168 -55.10 34.28 2.15
N SER A 169 -55.80 33.23 1.69
CA SER A 169 -56.80 33.22 0.58
C SER A 169 -56.31 33.48 -0.87
N ALA A 170 -57.01 33.09 -1.96
CA ALA A 170 -58.35 32.48 -2.09
C ALA A 170 -58.49 31.51 -3.29
N ARG A 171 -59.46 30.58 -3.18
CA ARG A 171 -60.31 29.91 -4.21
C ARG A 171 -59.80 29.73 -5.66
N GLY A 172 -59.81 28.48 -6.15
CA GLY A 172 -59.78 28.12 -7.58
C GLY A 172 -60.14 26.63 -7.83
N SER A 173 -61.39 26.35 -8.18
CA SER A 173 -62.02 25.00 -8.20
C SER A 173 -61.84 24.19 -9.52
N SER A 174 -62.37 22.95 -9.53
CA SER A 174 -62.42 21.93 -10.60
C SER A 174 -61.09 21.27 -10.98
N SER A 175 -60.91 19.93 -11.07
CA SER A 175 -61.72 18.80 -11.59
C SER A 175 -61.80 18.76 -13.13
N SER A 176 -61.63 17.64 -13.83
CA SER A 176 -61.52 16.22 -13.42
C SER A 176 -60.73 15.36 -14.44
N SER A 177 -60.44 14.12 -14.07
CA SER A 177 -59.85 13.03 -14.88
C SER A 177 -60.55 12.74 -16.23
N ILE A 178 -59.84 12.12 -17.19
CA ILE A 178 -60.17 10.79 -17.78
C ILE A 178 -59.03 10.24 -18.67
N ALA A 179 -59.13 8.94 -18.99
CA ALA A 179 -58.08 8.02 -19.45
C ALA A 179 -57.61 8.11 -20.92
N SER A 180 -56.44 7.50 -21.15
CA SER A 180 -56.07 6.55 -22.23
C SER A 180 -56.62 6.73 -23.66
N THR A 181 -55.73 6.73 -24.66
CA THR A 181 -55.74 5.70 -25.73
C THR A 181 -54.45 5.65 -26.57
N ARG A 182 -54.30 4.57 -27.34
CA ARG A 182 -53.24 4.24 -28.31
C ARG A 182 -53.79 4.34 -29.75
N PRO A 183 -52.99 4.71 -30.76
CA PRO A 183 -53.24 4.27 -32.15
C PRO A 183 -52.05 3.48 -32.76
N THR A 184 -52.23 2.96 -33.98
CA THR A 184 -51.34 1.98 -34.64
C THR A 184 -51.23 2.14 -36.17
N SER A 185 -50.00 1.97 -36.69
CA SER A 185 -49.60 1.29 -37.96
C SER A 185 -50.24 1.60 -39.34
N THR A 186 -49.38 1.99 -40.31
CA THR A 186 -49.32 1.61 -41.77
C THR A 186 -48.01 2.22 -42.34
N SER A 187 -47.12 1.59 -43.14
CA SER A 187 -47.22 0.92 -44.48
C SER A 187 -47.52 1.89 -45.63
N SER A 188 -46.85 1.93 -46.80
CA SER A 188 -45.67 1.22 -47.39
C SER A 188 -44.81 2.21 -48.24
N THR A 189 -44.10 2.03 -49.38
CA THR A 189 -43.87 1.00 -50.45
C THR A 189 -42.61 1.45 -51.27
N LEU A 190 -41.50 0.69 -51.41
CA LEU A 190 -41.14 -0.36 -52.42
C LEU A 190 -40.77 0.11 -53.87
N VAL A 191 -39.50 -0.04 -54.28
CA VAL A 191 -38.98 -0.19 -55.68
C VAL A 191 -37.78 -1.17 -55.66
N THR A 192 -37.39 -1.76 -56.80
CA THR A 192 -36.69 -3.08 -56.89
C THR A 192 -35.45 -3.08 -57.82
N SER A 193 -34.67 -4.19 -57.80
CA SER A 193 -33.70 -4.67 -58.82
C SER A 193 -32.22 -4.25 -58.62
N THR A 194 -31.18 -5.04 -58.95
CA THR A 194 -31.12 -6.35 -59.66
C THR A 194 -29.98 -7.27 -59.14
N ARG A 195 -30.07 -8.56 -59.46
CA ARG A 195 -29.12 -9.67 -59.18
C ARG A 195 -27.90 -9.68 -60.10
N SER A 196 -26.72 -10.05 -59.58
CA SER A 196 -25.67 -10.72 -60.36
C SER A 196 -24.82 -11.65 -59.47
N THR A 197 -24.38 -12.77 -60.03
CA THR A 197 -23.53 -13.79 -59.40
C THR A 197 -22.51 -14.26 -60.41
N PHE A 198 -21.22 -14.27 -60.04
CA PHE A 198 -20.20 -14.97 -60.82
C PHE A 198 -19.23 -15.72 -59.91
N SER A 199 -19.07 -17.00 -60.20
CA SER A 199 -17.95 -17.82 -59.75
C SER A 199 -17.03 -18.06 -60.95
N THR A 200 -15.73 -18.02 -60.72
CA THR A 200 -14.72 -18.71 -61.53
C THR A 200 -13.77 -19.43 -60.59
N SER A 201 -13.06 -20.45 -61.11
CA SER A 201 -12.33 -21.40 -60.28
C SER A 201 -11.08 -21.89 -61.00
N VAL A 202 -10.12 -22.42 -60.23
CA VAL A 202 -8.96 -23.22 -60.69
C VAL A 202 -7.94 -22.47 -61.57
N VAL A 203 -6.73 -22.28 -61.03
CA VAL A 203 -5.54 -23.00 -61.49
C VAL A 203 -4.68 -23.34 -60.27
N SER A 204 -4.09 -24.53 -60.24
CA SER A 204 -3.01 -24.89 -59.31
C SER A 204 -1.78 -25.27 -60.13
N THR A 205 -0.60 -24.76 -59.77
CA THR A 205 0.68 -25.17 -60.36
C THR A 205 1.73 -25.35 -59.26
N THR A 206 2.14 -26.59 -59.05
CA THR A 206 3.26 -26.99 -58.18
C THR A 206 4.57 -27.03 -58.95
N SER A 207 5.64 -26.46 -58.40
CA SER A 207 7.01 -26.80 -58.82
C SER A 207 8.03 -26.54 -57.70
N THR A 208 8.57 -27.62 -57.16
CA THR A 208 9.88 -27.67 -56.48
C THR A 208 10.92 -28.23 -57.47
N PRO A 209 12.18 -28.45 -57.08
CA PRO A 209 13.17 -27.44 -56.69
C PRO A 209 14.40 -27.48 -57.64
N SER A 210 15.37 -26.57 -57.47
CA SER A 210 16.68 -26.69 -58.12
C SER A 210 17.84 -26.32 -57.19
N SER A 211 18.69 -27.30 -56.89
CA SER A 211 19.94 -27.12 -56.15
C SER A 211 21.13 -27.00 -57.10
N SER A 212 22.12 -26.18 -56.76
CA SER A 212 23.45 -26.21 -57.38
C SER A 212 24.52 -26.10 -56.29
N THR A 213 25.26 -27.19 -56.10
CA THR A 213 26.31 -27.31 -55.08
C THR A 213 27.67 -26.85 -55.64
N SER A 214 28.45 -26.16 -54.83
CA SER A 214 29.91 -26.05 -55.00
C SER A 214 30.59 -26.27 -53.64
N SER A 215 31.84 -26.77 -53.65
CA SER A 215 32.31 -27.69 -52.61
C SER A 215 33.61 -27.26 -51.91
N SER A 216 33.75 -27.75 -50.67
CA SER A 216 35.01 -27.95 -49.91
C SER A 216 35.82 -26.68 -49.51
N VAL A 217 36.76 -26.71 -48.53
CA VAL A 217 37.36 -27.81 -47.74
C VAL A 217 37.28 -27.50 -46.23
N THR A 218 37.19 -28.53 -45.39
CA THR A 218 37.18 -28.48 -43.92
C THR A 218 38.52 -28.10 -43.29
N SER A 219 38.51 -27.31 -42.21
CA SER A 219 39.57 -27.33 -41.18
C SER A 219 38.95 -27.47 -39.78
N THR A 220 39.15 -28.63 -39.15
CA THR A 220 38.58 -28.95 -37.83
C THR A 220 39.44 -28.44 -36.68
N SER A 221 38.89 -27.57 -35.84
CA SER A 221 39.34 -27.36 -34.47
C SER A 221 38.20 -27.71 -33.51
N ALA A 222 38.35 -28.80 -32.76
CA ALA A 222 37.30 -29.31 -31.90
C ALA A 222 37.24 -28.55 -30.57
N SER A 223 36.22 -27.70 -30.39
CA SER A 223 35.79 -27.21 -29.09
C SER A 223 34.43 -27.82 -28.74
N ARG A 224 34.27 -28.32 -27.51
CA ARG A 224 33.01 -28.92 -27.05
C ARG A 224 31.95 -27.83 -26.90
N SER A 225 31.02 -27.76 -27.84
CA SER A 225 29.74 -27.08 -27.61
C SER A 225 28.91 -27.88 -26.62
N LEU A 226 29.12 -27.61 -25.32
CA LEU A 226 28.09 -27.83 -24.32
C LEU A 226 27.02 -26.77 -24.57
N THR A 227 25.96 -27.15 -25.29
CA THR A 227 24.74 -26.34 -25.40
C THR A 227 24.03 -26.31 -24.05
N ALA A 228 24.57 -25.54 -23.11
CA ALA A 228 23.82 -25.04 -21.98
C ALA A 228 22.64 -24.25 -22.58
N ALA A 229 21.44 -24.82 -22.51
CA ALA A 229 20.23 -24.11 -22.89
C ALA A 229 20.19 -22.83 -22.07
N ALA A 230 20.19 -21.67 -22.74
CA ALA A 230 20.19 -20.39 -22.07
C ALA A 230 18.96 -20.32 -21.16
N GLN A 231 19.19 -20.18 -19.85
CA GLN A 231 18.12 -19.95 -18.89
C GLN A 231 17.35 -18.70 -19.37
N PRO A 232 16.00 -18.75 -19.44
CA PRO A 232 15.22 -17.62 -19.93
C PRO A 232 15.56 -16.39 -19.09
N SER A 233 16.04 -15.33 -19.74
CA SER A 233 16.59 -14.14 -19.10
C SER A 233 15.48 -13.33 -18.44
N PHE A 234 15.16 -13.69 -17.19
CA PHE A 234 14.21 -12.97 -16.36
C PHE A 234 14.87 -11.75 -15.71
N VAL A 235 14.05 -10.73 -15.42
CA VAL A 235 14.44 -9.56 -14.66
C VAL A 235 14.07 -9.81 -13.21
N ALA A 236 15.08 -9.90 -12.33
CA ALA A 236 14.85 -9.94 -10.89
C ALA A 236 14.23 -8.63 -10.40
N ALA A 237 13.31 -8.72 -9.44
CA ALA A 237 12.77 -7.56 -8.72
C ALA A 237 13.66 -7.32 -7.49
N VAL A 238 14.43 -6.24 -7.52
CA VAL A 238 15.51 -5.93 -6.56
C VAL A 238 15.50 -4.47 -6.07
N GLY A 239 14.77 -3.58 -6.75
CA GLY A 239 14.73 -2.16 -6.40
C GLY A 239 15.96 -1.38 -6.89
N ALA A 240 16.23 -0.24 -6.25
CA ALA A 240 17.25 0.71 -6.71
C ALA A 240 18.70 0.37 -6.32
N GLU A 241 18.92 -0.68 -5.50
CA GLU A 241 20.24 -1.24 -5.14
C GLU A 241 21.35 -0.21 -4.79
N THR A 242 20.97 0.83 -4.05
CA THR A 242 21.85 1.94 -3.59
C THR A 242 21.86 2.03 -2.05
N ALA A 243 22.42 3.09 -1.47
CA ALA A 243 22.21 3.40 -0.06
C ALA A 243 20.70 3.51 0.26
N CYS A 244 20.32 3.34 1.52
CA CYS A 244 18.92 3.50 1.93
C CYS A 244 18.47 4.95 1.75
N VAL A 245 17.43 5.17 0.95
CA VAL A 245 16.84 6.51 0.71
C VAL A 245 15.33 6.46 0.91
N GLU A 246 14.81 7.45 1.62
CA GLU A 246 13.38 7.54 1.87
C GLU A 246 12.59 7.87 0.59
N ARG A 247 11.56 7.07 0.32
CA ARG A 247 10.42 7.45 -0.53
C ARG A 247 9.68 8.58 0.17
N LEU A 248 9.30 9.63 -0.57
CA LEU A 248 8.67 10.83 -0.02
C LEU A 248 7.22 10.96 -0.51
N LYS A 249 6.39 11.70 0.23
CA LYS A 249 5.09 12.16 -0.30
C LYS A 249 5.34 12.97 -1.57
N ILE A 250 4.52 12.83 -2.60
CA ILE A 250 4.80 13.44 -3.92
C ILE A 250 4.97 14.97 -3.87
N ASP A 251 4.25 15.66 -2.99
CA ASP A 251 4.36 17.13 -2.78
C ASP A 251 5.64 17.52 -2.01
N ASP A 252 6.06 16.66 -1.08
CA ASP A 252 7.33 16.80 -0.37
C ASP A 252 8.51 16.50 -1.30
N MET A 253 8.36 15.59 -2.27
CA MET A 253 9.39 15.29 -3.27
C MET A 253 9.60 16.47 -4.22
N GLN A 254 8.51 17.07 -4.72
CA GLN A 254 8.52 18.27 -5.57
C GLN A 254 9.30 19.43 -4.92
N THR A 255 9.15 19.61 -3.61
CA THR A 255 9.75 20.73 -2.86
C THR A 255 11.13 20.43 -2.28
N ARG A 256 11.36 19.20 -1.76
CA ARG A 256 12.60 18.83 -1.05
C ARG A 256 13.64 18.13 -1.94
N ARG A 257 13.25 17.57 -3.09
CA ARG A 257 14.18 16.95 -4.07
C ARG A 257 13.77 17.30 -5.53
N PRO A 258 13.74 18.60 -5.90
CA PRO A 258 13.24 19.03 -7.21
C PRO A 258 14.00 18.42 -8.39
N ASP A 259 15.32 18.20 -8.29
CA ASP A 259 16.08 17.55 -9.36
C ASP A 259 15.77 16.05 -9.51
N SER A 260 15.57 15.33 -8.39
CA SER A 260 15.13 13.93 -8.41
C SER A 260 13.71 13.81 -8.95
N PHE A 261 12.83 14.76 -8.63
CA PHE A 261 11.47 14.83 -9.17
C PHE A 261 11.46 15.16 -10.68
N ASN A 262 12.32 16.08 -11.12
CA ASN A 262 12.53 16.37 -12.54
C ASN A 262 12.98 15.12 -13.32
N ILE A 263 13.96 14.37 -12.80
CA ILE A 263 14.46 13.18 -13.50
C ILE A 263 13.52 11.97 -13.37
N LEU A 264 12.69 11.90 -12.32
CA LEU A 264 11.56 10.97 -12.23
C LEU A 264 10.58 11.19 -13.40
N LEU A 265 10.18 12.44 -13.66
CA LEU A 265 9.27 12.77 -14.76
C LEU A 265 9.85 12.38 -16.12
N LEU A 266 11.15 12.66 -16.36
CA LEU A 266 11.82 12.25 -17.60
C LEU A 266 11.89 10.72 -17.72
N ALA A 267 12.25 10.01 -16.66
CA ALA A 267 12.33 8.54 -16.65
C ALA A 267 10.95 7.88 -16.86
N TRP A 268 9.89 8.43 -16.26
CA TRP A 268 8.52 7.97 -16.46
C TRP A 268 8.02 8.24 -17.87
N ARG A 269 8.41 9.37 -18.47
CA ARG A 269 8.10 9.68 -19.86
C ARG A 269 8.77 8.70 -20.82
N GLU A 270 10.04 8.35 -20.59
CA GLU A 270 10.73 7.30 -21.35
C GLU A 270 10.17 5.89 -21.08
N LEU A 271 9.65 5.62 -19.89
CA LEU A 271 8.99 4.35 -19.55
C LEU A 271 7.67 4.15 -20.32
N GLN A 272 6.90 5.23 -20.53
CA GLN A 272 5.65 5.22 -21.31
C GLN A 272 5.88 5.23 -22.83
N LEU A 273 7.02 5.75 -23.29
CA LEU A 273 7.41 5.78 -24.71
C LEU A 273 8.16 4.51 -25.17
N ALA A 274 8.63 3.67 -24.24
CA ALA A 274 9.15 2.34 -24.55
C ALA A 274 8.05 1.47 -25.20
N SER A 275 8.41 0.62 -26.17
CA SER A 275 7.45 -0.17 -26.96
C SER A 275 6.60 -1.10 -26.09
N GLU A 276 5.31 -1.22 -26.38
CA GLU A 276 4.39 -2.16 -25.69
C GLU A 276 4.79 -3.65 -25.84
N THR A 277 5.84 -3.96 -26.60
CA THR A 277 6.47 -5.29 -26.70
C THR A 277 7.63 -5.51 -25.73
N ASP A 278 8.27 -4.46 -25.22
CA ASP A 278 9.37 -4.51 -24.23
C ASP A 278 8.79 -4.87 -22.85
N ASP A 279 9.28 -5.95 -22.23
CA ASP A 279 8.83 -6.44 -20.91
C ASP A 279 8.99 -5.43 -19.76
N LEU A 280 9.87 -4.43 -19.93
CA LEU A 280 10.07 -3.33 -18.98
C LEU A 280 9.47 -2.00 -19.46
N SER A 281 8.64 -2.00 -20.51
CA SER A 281 7.77 -0.86 -20.84
C SER A 281 6.70 -0.65 -19.77
N PHE A 282 6.19 0.59 -19.68
CA PHE A 282 5.04 0.89 -18.81
C PHE A 282 3.87 -0.07 -19.05
N TYR A 283 3.55 -0.37 -20.31
CA TYR A 283 2.47 -1.28 -20.67
C TYR A 283 2.69 -2.72 -20.16
N ARG A 284 3.90 -3.28 -20.32
CA ARG A 284 4.18 -4.66 -19.88
C ARG A 284 4.28 -4.79 -18.37
N LEU A 285 4.77 -3.75 -17.68
CA LEU A 285 4.74 -3.70 -16.22
C LEU A 285 3.30 -3.61 -15.70
N SER A 286 2.49 -2.66 -16.19
CA SER A 286 1.08 -2.52 -15.82
C SER A 286 0.26 -3.80 -16.07
N ARG A 287 0.51 -4.48 -17.20
CA ARG A 287 -0.11 -5.78 -17.55
C ARG A 287 0.07 -6.86 -16.48
N ILE A 288 1.15 -6.86 -15.68
CA ILE A 288 1.35 -7.88 -14.63
C ILE A 288 0.15 -7.89 -13.67
N HIS A 289 -0.42 -6.73 -13.37
CA HIS A 289 -1.60 -6.60 -12.53
C HIS A 289 -2.85 -7.26 -13.12
N GLY A 290 -3.03 -7.27 -14.44
CA GLY A 290 -4.36 -7.45 -15.03
C GLY A 290 -4.40 -7.93 -16.49
N ALA A 291 -5.25 -7.28 -17.28
CA ALA A 291 -5.41 -7.60 -18.69
C ALA A 291 -4.12 -7.29 -19.48
N PRO A 292 -3.88 -7.96 -20.62
CA PRO A 292 -4.67 -9.03 -21.24
C PRO A 292 -4.35 -10.46 -20.77
N PHE A 293 -4.04 -10.69 -19.48
CA PHE A 293 -3.95 -12.02 -18.85
C PHE A 293 -3.07 -13.05 -19.62
N ALA A 294 -1.78 -12.72 -19.79
CA ALA A 294 -0.82 -13.59 -20.46
C ALA A 294 0.56 -13.54 -19.78
N PRO A 295 1.38 -14.59 -19.90
CA PRO A 295 2.61 -14.76 -19.10
C PRO A 295 3.58 -13.58 -19.20
N TRP A 296 4.16 -13.15 -18.08
CA TRP A 296 5.28 -12.20 -18.06
C TRP A 296 6.54 -12.93 -17.61
N GLN A 297 7.54 -13.00 -18.50
CA GLN A 297 8.83 -13.69 -18.30
C GLN A 297 8.69 -15.12 -17.73
N MET A 298 7.65 -15.80 -18.20
CA MET A 298 7.17 -17.11 -17.79
C MET A 298 6.86 -17.92 -19.06
N PRO A 299 6.91 -19.26 -19.04
CA PRO A 299 6.60 -20.08 -20.21
C PRO A 299 5.20 -19.79 -20.78
N GLU A 300 5.02 -19.83 -22.10
CA GLU A 300 3.70 -19.63 -22.72
C GLU A 300 2.71 -20.76 -22.42
N GLN A 301 3.25 -21.97 -22.18
CA GLN A 301 2.50 -23.14 -21.74
C GLN A 301 2.65 -23.34 -20.23
N GLY A 302 1.53 -23.38 -19.52
CA GLY A 302 1.48 -23.60 -18.08
C GLY A 302 0.03 -23.66 -17.59
N ASN A 303 -0.15 -24.08 -16.34
CA ASN A 303 -1.45 -24.07 -15.68
C ASN A 303 -1.78 -22.63 -15.23
N TYR A 304 -2.43 -21.86 -16.11
CA TYR A 304 -2.71 -20.45 -15.89
C TYR A 304 -4.21 -20.13 -15.94
N ASN A 305 -4.69 -19.32 -14.98
CA ASN A 305 -6.03 -18.76 -15.05
C ASN A 305 -6.05 -17.52 -15.96
N ARG A 306 -6.34 -17.72 -17.25
CA ARG A 306 -6.40 -16.67 -18.28
C ARG A 306 -7.66 -15.76 -18.19
N GLN A 307 -8.32 -15.69 -17.02
CA GLN A 307 -9.45 -14.80 -16.75
C GLN A 307 -9.13 -13.68 -15.73
N VAL A 308 -7.96 -13.73 -15.10
CA VAL A 308 -7.52 -12.83 -14.02
C VAL A 308 -6.03 -12.49 -14.16
N GLY A 309 -5.58 -11.40 -13.53
CA GLY A 309 -4.17 -11.00 -13.50
C GLY A 309 -3.35 -11.74 -12.44
N TYR A 310 -2.07 -11.37 -12.28
CA TYR A 310 -1.22 -11.95 -11.21
C TYR A 310 -1.55 -11.39 -9.82
N CYS A 311 -2.17 -10.21 -9.73
CA CYS A 311 -2.40 -9.50 -8.47
C CYS A 311 -3.22 -10.31 -7.47
N THR A 312 -2.76 -10.38 -6.23
CA THR A 312 -3.47 -11.01 -5.12
C THR A 312 -4.36 -9.97 -4.44
N HIS A 313 -5.68 -10.10 -4.55
CA HIS A 313 -6.67 -9.26 -3.87
C HIS A 313 -7.54 -10.12 -2.95
N HIS A 314 -8.00 -9.55 -1.85
CA HIS A 314 -8.83 -10.16 -0.81
C HIS A 314 -8.18 -11.44 -0.28
N SER A 315 -6.89 -11.30 0.06
CA SER A 315 -5.90 -12.35 0.24
C SER A 315 -4.90 -11.94 1.33
N ALA A 316 -4.42 -12.89 2.13
CA ALA A 316 -3.45 -12.60 3.19
C ALA A 316 -2.12 -12.04 2.66
N ILE A 317 -1.82 -12.23 1.38
CA ILE A 317 -0.59 -11.75 0.73
C ILE A 317 -0.78 -10.46 -0.09
N PHE A 318 -1.97 -9.82 -0.05
CA PHE A 318 -2.28 -8.57 -0.77
C PHE A 318 -1.18 -7.51 -0.67
N LEU A 319 -0.83 -7.05 0.54
CA LEU A 319 0.22 -6.03 0.73
C LEU A 319 1.61 -6.53 0.29
N THR A 320 1.92 -7.80 0.56
CA THR A 320 3.23 -8.38 0.27
C THR A 320 3.48 -8.63 -1.22
N TRP A 321 2.44 -8.90 -2.02
CA TRP A 321 2.57 -9.06 -3.47
C TRP A 321 2.85 -7.72 -4.16
N HIS A 322 2.27 -6.62 -3.67
CA HIS A 322 2.45 -5.30 -4.26
C HIS A 322 3.83 -4.68 -3.95
N ARG A 323 4.52 -5.06 -2.86
CA ARG A 323 5.90 -4.62 -2.56
C ARG A 323 6.91 -4.91 -3.70
N PRO A 324 7.12 -6.16 -4.16
CA PRO A 324 8.02 -6.46 -5.28
C PRO A 324 7.50 -5.95 -6.64
N PHE A 325 6.19 -5.72 -6.79
CA PHE A 325 5.65 -5.04 -7.98
C PHE A 325 6.13 -3.58 -8.05
N LEU A 326 6.12 -2.86 -6.92
CA LEU A 326 6.68 -1.51 -6.80
C LEU A 326 8.20 -1.49 -7.00
N LEU A 327 8.94 -2.48 -6.48
CA LEU A 327 10.39 -2.60 -6.73
C LEU A 327 10.71 -2.72 -8.23
N LEU A 328 9.90 -3.49 -8.98
CA LEU A 328 10.11 -3.70 -10.42
C LEU A 328 9.86 -2.43 -11.24
N LEU A 329 8.91 -1.57 -10.84
CA LEU A 329 8.76 -0.24 -11.42
C LEU A 329 9.93 0.68 -11.00
N GLU A 330 10.21 0.77 -9.70
CA GLU A 330 11.19 1.69 -9.12
C GLU A 330 12.60 1.45 -9.68
N GLN A 331 13.04 0.20 -9.82
CA GLN A 331 14.34 -0.13 -10.43
C GLN A 331 14.41 0.25 -11.91
N THR A 332 13.27 0.21 -12.62
CA THR A 332 13.20 0.49 -14.06
C THR A 332 13.18 2.00 -14.30
N LEU A 333 12.47 2.77 -13.47
CA LEU A 333 12.56 4.22 -13.40
C LEU A 333 13.97 4.67 -13.02
N TYR A 334 14.61 4.03 -12.04
CA TYR A 334 15.96 4.34 -11.61
C TYR A 334 17.00 4.14 -12.73
N ARG A 335 16.94 3.02 -13.46
CA ARG A 335 17.82 2.76 -14.62
C ARG A 335 17.65 3.80 -15.72
N LYS A 336 16.41 4.13 -16.10
CA LYS A 336 16.13 5.19 -17.08
C LYS A 336 16.61 6.57 -16.59
N ALA A 337 16.42 6.89 -15.31
CA ALA A 337 16.94 8.12 -14.72
C ALA A 337 18.48 8.19 -14.77
N LEU A 338 19.18 7.08 -14.52
CA LEU A 338 20.64 6.99 -14.68
C LEU A 338 21.06 7.17 -16.16
N GLU A 339 20.38 6.54 -17.10
CA GLU A 339 20.59 6.72 -18.55
C GLU A 339 20.40 8.20 -18.95
N ILE A 340 19.35 8.86 -18.46
CA ILE A 340 19.09 10.29 -18.68
C ILE A 340 20.21 11.15 -18.05
N ALA A 341 20.62 10.86 -16.81
CA ALA A 341 21.66 11.60 -16.10
C ALA A 341 23.01 11.55 -16.84
N LEU A 342 23.39 10.39 -17.37
CA LEU A 342 24.64 10.19 -18.11
C LEU A 342 24.68 10.96 -19.44
N ARG A 343 23.52 11.26 -20.05
CA ARG A 343 23.41 12.04 -21.31
C ARG A 343 23.61 13.55 -21.10
N PHE A 344 23.61 14.06 -19.87
CA PHE A 344 24.00 15.46 -19.59
C PHE A 344 25.51 15.67 -19.80
N SER A 345 25.90 16.91 -20.11
CA SER A 345 27.29 17.33 -20.29
C SER A 345 28.09 17.22 -18.98
N ILE A 346 29.42 17.06 -19.11
CA ILE A 346 30.31 16.64 -18.02
C ILE A 346 30.31 17.60 -16.81
N ASP A 347 30.05 18.88 -17.05
CA ASP A 347 29.97 19.98 -16.09
C ASP A 347 28.73 19.90 -15.18
N VAL A 348 27.56 19.51 -15.71
CA VAL A 348 26.31 19.40 -14.93
C VAL A 348 25.93 17.96 -14.56
N ARG A 349 26.51 16.95 -15.21
CA ARG A 349 26.26 15.52 -14.93
C ARG A 349 26.33 15.14 -13.44
N PRO A 350 27.29 15.62 -12.62
CA PRO A 350 27.32 15.28 -11.20
C PRO A 350 26.05 15.66 -10.43
N ARG A 351 25.41 16.78 -10.78
CA ARG A 351 24.12 17.21 -10.18
C ARG A 351 23.00 16.20 -10.49
N TYR A 352 22.92 15.75 -11.74
CA TYR A 352 21.89 14.80 -12.16
C TYR A 352 22.16 13.38 -11.68
N LEU A 353 23.43 12.97 -11.48
CA LEU A 353 23.75 11.71 -10.80
C LEU A 353 23.33 11.75 -9.33
N ALA A 354 23.65 12.82 -8.58
CA ALA A 354 23.16 12.99 -7.21
C ALA A 354 21.62 13.03 -7.12
N ALA A 355 20.94 13.54 -8.15
CA ALA A 355 19.49 13.49 -8.27
C ALA A 355 18.95 12.06 -8.48
N VAL A 356 19.70 11.19 -9.17
CA VAL A 356 19.41 9.75 -9.30
C VAL A 356 19.67 9.02 -7.98
N ASP A 357 20.76 9.30 -7.27
CA ASP A 357 21.03 8.69 -5.96
C ASP A 357 19.87 8.94 -4.98
N GLY A 358 19.32 10.16 -4.99
CA GLY A 358 18.14 10.56 -4.19
C GLY A 358 16.77 10.11 -4.74
N LEU A 359 16.71 9.41 -5.87
CA LEU A 359 15.47 9.01 -6.55
C LEU A 359 14.85 7.75 -5.93
N ARG A 360 13.61 7.88 -5.48
CA ARG A 360 12.72 6.76 -5.10
C ARG A 360 11.30 7.08 -5.56
N LEU A 361 10.44 6.06 -5.66
CA LEU A 361 9.04 6.18 -6.06
C LEU A 361 8.24 6.96 -4.99
N PRO A 362 7.69 8.15 -5.28
CA PRO A 362 6.92 8.88 -4.29
C PRO A 362 5.57 8.20 -3.97
N TYR A 363 5.03 8.47 -2.78
CA TYR A 363 3.69 8.04 -2.38
C TYR A 363 2.68 9.19 -2.42
N TRP A 364 1.40 8.84 -2.60
CA TRP A 364 0.28 9.75 -2.39
C TRP A 364 -0.44 9.36 -1.10
N ASP A 365 -0.19 10.14 -0.04
CA ASP A 365 -0.91 9.97 1.22
C ASP A 365 -2.29 10.61 1.15
N TRP A 366 -3.26 9.82 0.67
CA TRP A 366 -4.67 10.22 0.66
C TRP A 366 -5.28 10.34 2.07
N SER A 367 -4.56 9.95 3.14
CA SER A 367 -5.03 10.08 4.53
C SER A 367 -4.43 11.30 5.24
N ASP A 368 -3.56 12.06 4.57
CA ASP A 368 -2.90 13.26 5.11
C ASP A 368 -3.93 14.36 5.49
N PRO A 369 -3.96 14.84 6.74
CA PRO A 369 -4.89 15.87 7.17
C PRO A 369 -4.64 17.25 6.55
N VAL A 370 -3.50 17.47 5.90
CA VAL A 370 -3.19 18.72 5.18
C VAL A 370 -3.81 18.71 3.78
N THR A 371 -3.76 17.60 3.06
CA THR A 371 -4.36 17.48 1.71
C THR A 371 -5.81 17.01 1.77
N GLN A 372 -6.24 16.39 2.87
CA GLN A 372 -7.60 15.88 3.09
C GLN A 372 -8.09 14.94 1.97
N SER A 373 -7.23 14.07 1.45
CA SER A 373 -7.49 13.25 0.25
C SER A 373 -7.58 13.98 -1.11
N ARG A 374 -7.14 15.25 -1.24
CA ARG A 374 -7.02 15.90 -2.57
C ARG A 374 -6.16 15.06 -3.53
N LEU A 375 -6.49 15.09 -4.81
CA LEU A 375 -5.58 14.65 -5.86
C LEU A 375 -4.33 15.57 -5.86
N PRO A 376 -3.10 15.04 -5.88
CA PRO A 376 -1.90 15.87 -6.01
C PRO A 376 -1.97 16.72 -7.28
N ALA A 377 -1.68 18.02 -7.21
CA ALA A 377 -1.85 18.93 -8.34
C ALA A 377 -1.06 18.48 -9.60
N ILE A 378 0.06 17.77 -9.40
CA ILE A 378 0.81 17.16 -10.49
C ILE A 378 0.06 16.05 -11.23
N VAL A 379 -0.80 15.23 -10.60
CA VAL A 379 -1.47 14.11 -11.32
C VAL A 379 -2.65 14.56 -12.19
N THR A 380 -3.07 15.83 -12.11
CA THR A 380 -4.17 16.38 -12.93
C THR A 380 -3.66 17.36 -14.01
N ALA A 381 -2.48 17.97 -13.83
CA ALA A 381 -1.86 18.89 -14.78
C ALA A 381 -1.62 18.25 -16.16
N ALA A 382 -2.01 18.91 -17.26
CA ALA A 382 -1.89 18.37 -18.62
C ALA A 382 -0.44 18.28 -19.12
N THR A 383 0.39 19.23 -18.72
CA THR A 383 1.80 19.35 -19.09
C THR A 383 2.64 19.72 -17.87
N VAL A 384 3.95 19.51 -17.96
CA VAL A 384 4.90 19.85 -16.90
C VAL A 384 6.21 20.34 -17.52
N SER A 385 6.83 21.33 -16.87
CA SER A 385 8.15 21.85 -17.27
C SER A 385 9.26 21.00 -16.65
N VAL A 386 10.21 20.57 -17.46
CA VAL A 386 11.34 19.71 -17.09
C VAL A 386 12.63 20.20 -17.73
N THR A 387 13.75 20.01 -17.03
CA THR A 387 15.11 20.27 -17.55
C THR A 387 15.74 18.94 -17.97
N GLN A 388 15.98 18.78 -19.27
CA GLN A 388 16.47 17.57 -19.91
C GLN A 388 17.81 17.82 -20.62
N PRO A 389 18.59 16.78 -20.99
CA PRO A 389 19.81 16.98 -21.77
C PRO A 389 19.47 17.40 -23.21
N GLY A 390 20.08 18.48 -23.69
CA GLY A 390 20.02 18.92 -25.08
C GLY A 390 20.91 18.08 -26.00
N THR A 391 21.01 18.47 -27.28
CA THR A 391 21.78 17.74 -28.31
C THR A 391 23.28 17.65 -28.04
N ASN A 392 23.83 18.56 -27.25
CA ASN A 392 25.21 18.58 -26.76
C ASN A 392 25.33 18.17 -25.27
N GLY A 393 24.24 17.67 -24.66
CA GLY A 393 24.15 17.35 -23.24
C GLY A 393 23.93 18.54 -22.30
N ALA A 394 23.99 19.79 -22.77
CA ALA A 394 23.71 20.96 -21.95
C ALA A 394 22.25 20.95 -21.44
N PRO A 395 21.95 21.48 -20.24
CA PRO A 395 20.60 21.42 -19.68
C PRO A 395 19.65 22.35 -20.43
N VAL A 396 18.53 21.81 -20.92
CA VAL A 396 17.48 22.55 -21.63
C VAL A 396 16.15 22.37 -20.92
N THR A 397 15.55 23.47 -20.46
CA THR A 397 14.18 23.48 -19.93
C THR A 397 13.16 23.41 -21.07
N THR A 398 12.21 22.50 -20.99
CA THR A 398 11.13 22.31 -21.97
C THR A 398 9.83 21.89 -21.29
N THR A 399 8.70 22.07 -21.97
CA THR A 399 7.38 21.63 -21.50
C THR A 399 7.00 20.32 -22.18
N ILE A 400 6.74 19.26 -21.40
CA ILE A 400 6.32 17.95 -21.92
C ILE A 400 4.86 17.63 -21.56
N PRO A 401 4.18 16.74 -22.31
CA PRO A 401 2.99 16.06 -21.82
C PRO A 401 3.29 15.34 -20.51
N ASN A 402 2.47 15.58 -19.49
CA ASN A 402 2.76 15.11 -18.14
C ASN A 402 2.58 13.59 -17.99
N PRO A 403 3.64 12.82 -17.72
CA PRO A 403 3.56 11.36 -17.65
C PRO A 403 2.81 10.83 -16.42
N LEU A 404 2.59 11.67 -15.39
CA LEU A 404 1.80 11.30 -14.20
C LEU A 404 0.30 11.59 -14.33
N LYS A 405 -0.15 12.21 -15.43
CA LYS A 405 -1.57 12.46 -15.67
C LYS A 405 -2.31 11.22 -16.15
N SER A 406 -1.80 10.57 -17.19
CA SER A 406 -2.44 9.42 -17.81
C SER A 406 -1.43 8.63 -18.65
N TYR A 407 -1.74 7.38 -18.94
CA TYR A 407 -1.05 6.63 -19.98
C TYR A 407 -1.84 6.66 -21.28
N THR A 408 -1.14 6.66 -22.41
CA THR A 408 -1.75 6.54 -23.75
C THR A 408 -1.16 5.30 -24.42
N PHE A 409 -2.04 4.34 -24.73
CA PHE A 409 -1.70 3.09 -25.42
C PHE A 409 -1.20 3.39 -26.83
N GLN A 410 -0.13 2.72 -27.26
CA GLN A 410 0.57 3.03 -28.51
C GLN A 410 -0.14 2.40 -29.72
N SER A 411 -0.55 1.13 -29.60
CA SER A 411 -1.29 0.37 -30.62
C SER A 411 -2.75 0.12 -30.21
N ALA A 412 -3.67 0.00 -31.17
CA ALA A 412 -5.07 -0.33 -30.89
C ALA A 412 -5.24 -1.82 -30.54
N GLU A 413 -4.41 -2.65 -31.16
CA GLU A 413 -4.28 -4.09 -30.96
C GLU A 413 -3.90 -4.40 -29.50
N SER A 414 -3.07 -3.57 -28.87
CA SER A 414 -2.71 -3.65 -27.45
C SER A 414 -3.89 -3.54 -26.47
N ILE A 415 -5.03 -2.97 -26.89
CA ILE A 415 -6.26 -2.90 -26.08
C ILE A 415 -7.43 -3.69 -26.69
N ALA A 416 -7.29 -4.25 -27.89
CA ALA A 416 -8.38 -4.90 -28.64
C ALA A 416 -8.99 -6.15 -27.96
N THR A 417 -8.34 -6.68 -26.92
CA THR A 417 -8.84 -7.80 -26.10
C THR A 417 -9.45 -7.37 -24.75
N PHE A 418 -9.47 -6.06 -24.46
CA PHE A 418 -10.12 -5.52 -23.26
C PHE A 418 -11.65 -5.57 -23.42
N TRP A 419 -12.38 -5.39 -22.32
CA TRP A 419 -13.84 -5.48 -22.29
C TRP A 419 -14.46 -4.07 -22.36
N GLN A 420 -15.65 -3.97 -22.98
CA GLN A 420 -16.40 -2.71 -23.09
C GLN A 420 -15.55 -1.56 -23.68
N ASN A 421 -15.76 -0.33 -23.20
CA ASN A 421 -15.07 0.87 -23.67
C ASN A 421 -13.54 0.84 -23.47
N PHE A 422 -13.01 -0.04 -22.61
CA PHE A 422 -11.56 -0.19 -22.44
C PHE A 422 -10.88 -0.71 -23.71
N ALA A 423 -11.62 -1.34 -24.64
CA ALA A 423 -11.11 -1.71 -25.96
C ALA A 423 -10.97 -0.54 -26.96
N THR A 424 -11.50 0.65 -26.63
CA THR A 424 -11.49 1.82 -27.52
C THR A 424 -10.84 3.06 -26.88
N TRP A 425 -10.81 3.16 -25.55
CA TRP A 425 -10.16 4.25 -24.83
C TRP A 425 -8.63 4.17 -24.94
N ARG A 426 -8.10 4.94 -25.90
CA ARG A 426 -6.65 5.06 -26.20
C ARG A 426 -5.82 5.66 -25.06
N THR A 427 -6.45 6.26 -24.04
CA THR A 427 -5.81 6.92 -22.91
C THR A 427 -6.55 6.55 -21.62
N THR A 428 -5.83 6.45 -20.50
CA THR A 428 -6.44 6.16 -19.20
C THR A 428 -7.29 7.32 -18.70
N LEU A 429 -8.50 7.00 -18.24
CA LEU A 429 -9.53 7.96 -17.82
C LEU A 429 -10.00 7.69 -16.38
N ARG A 430 -10.28 8.79 -15.67
CA ARG A 430 -10.79 8.87 -14.29
C ARG A 430 -12.18 9.48 -14.31
N GLN A 431 -13.12 8.90 -13.57
CA GLN A 431 -14.55 9.29 -13.58
C GLN A 431 -15.11 9.60 -14.99
N PRO A 432 -14.90 8.75 -16.02
CA PRO A 432 -15.18 9.12 -17.40
C PRO A 432 -16.67 9.36 -17.67
N THR A 433 -16.96 10.35 -18.52
CA THR A 433 -18.28 10.50 -19.14
C THR A 433 -18.56 9.34 -20.11
N SER A 434 -19.83 9.18 -20.52
CA SER A 434 -20.24 8.23 -21.57
C SER A 434 -19.42 8.35 -22.87
N ASN A 435 -18.89 9.55 -23.13
CA ASN A 435 -18.19 9.89 -24.37
C ASN A 435 -16.66 9.75 -24.24
N GLY A 436 -16.15 9.19 -23.12
CA GLY A 436 -14.72 8.96 -22.93
C GLY A 436 -13.92 10.21 -22.52
N VAL A 437 -14.53 11.16 -21.81
CA VAL A 437 -13.83 12.35 -21.27
C VAL A 437 -13.59 12.18 -19.77
N THR A 438 -12.34 12.31 -19.33
CA THR A 438 -11.94 12.24 -17.90
C THR A 438 -12.53 13.41 -17.10
N GLN A 439 -12.88 13.18 -15.83
CA GLN A 439 -13.47 14.19 -14.93
C GLN A 439 -12.66 14.27 -13.62
N GLU A 440 -11.47 14.87 -13.68
CA GLU A 440 -10.59 15.04 -12.51
C GLU A 440 -11.31 15.75 -11.33
N ASP A 441 -12.13 16.77 -11.62
CA ASP A 441 -12.92 17.51 -10.62
C ASP A 441 -14.05 16.68 -9.97
N LEU A 442 -14.44 15.56 -10.58
CA LEU A 442 -15.37 14.60 -9.98
C LEU A 442 -14.60 13.58 -9.12
N ALA A 443 -13.43 13.15 -9.58
CA ALA A 443 -12.55 12.26 -8.83
C ALA A 443 -12.04 12.91 -7.53
N ASP A 444 -11.58 14.17 -7.60
CA ASP A 444 -11.15 14.94 -6.43
C ASP A 444 -12.29 15.10 -5.41
N ARG A 445 -13.47 15.54 -5.86
CA ARG A 445 -14.64 15.71 -4.98
C ARG A 445 -15.12 14.39 -4.37
N ALA A 446 -15.04 13.27 -5.08
CA ALA A 446 -15.39 11.95 -4.55
C ALA A 446 -14.39 11.52 -3.46
N LEU A 447 -13.10 11.72 -3.67
CA LEU A 447 -12.06 11.44 -2.68
C LEU A 447 -12.21 12.31 -1.42
N GLN A 448 -12.47 13.61 -1.60
CA GLN A 448 -12.77 14.57 -0.55
C GLN A 448 -13.96 14.16 0.31
N ASN A 449 -15.07 13.74 -0.32
CA ASN A 449 -16.29 13.40 0.42
C ASN A 449 -16.10 12.18 1.34
N GLY A 450 -15.16 11.28 1.02
CA GLY A 450 -14.80 10.15 1.89
C GLY A 450 -13.70 10.44 2.93
N TYR A 451 -13.02 11.59 2.87
CA TYR A 451 -11.81 11.87 3.66
C TYR A 451 -11.99 11.61 5.17
N ASN A 452 -13.01 12.20 5.79
CA ASN A 452 -13.21 12.12 7.25
C ASN A 452 -13.28 10.67 7.75
N ASN A 453 -14.00 9.82 7.02
CA ASN A 453 -14.12 8.40 7.32
C ASN A 453 -12.83 7.63 7.00
N ARG A 454 -12.21 7.90 5.85
CA ARG A 454 -10.99 7.19 5.40
C ARG A 454 -9.80 7.47 6.30
N HIS A 455 -9.64 8.72 6.76
CA HIS A 455 -8.63 9.15 7.72
C HIS A 455 -8.81 8.46 9.07
N GLN A 456 -10.02 8.51 9.64
CA GLN A 456 -10.32 7.85 10.92
C GLN A 456 -10.16 6.32 10.82
N SER A 457 -10.57 5.72 9.71
CA SER A 457 -10.43 4.27 9.47
C SER A 457 -8.96 3.85 9.31
N THR A 458 -8.11 4.71 8.74
CA THR A 458 -6.66 4.48 8.64
C THR A 458 -6.01 4.43 10.03
N TYR A 459 -6.38 5.36 10.92
CA TYR A 459 -5.91 5.34 12.31
C TYR A 459 -6.37 4.08 13.06
N LEU A 460 -7.65 3.71 12.92
CA LEU A 460 -8.19 2.49 13.54
C LEU A 460 -7.59 1.21 12.93
N ALA A 461 -7.14 1.21 11.67
CA ALA A 461 -6.44 0.07 11.09
C ALA A 461 -5.13 -0.24 11.84
N PHE A 462 -4.37 0.78 12.27
CA PHE A 462 -3.15 0.55 13.07
C PHE A 462 -3.43 -0.10 14.44
N SER A 463 -4.66 -0.05 14.96
CA SER A 463 -5.05 -0.71 16.23
C SER A 463 -5.23 -2.24 16.13
N ARG A 464 -5.23 -2.82 14.92
CA ARG A 464 -5.48 -4.26 14.71
C ARG A 464 -4.32 -5.10 15.23
N GLY A 465 -4.58 -6.07 16.11
CA GLY A 465 -3.54 -6.91 16.73
C GLY A 465 -2.96 -8.03 15.85
N ARG A 466 -3.47 -8.22 14.62
CA ARG A 466 -2.98 -9.21 13.64
C ARG A 466 -2.77 -8.56 12.28
N PHE A 467 -1.68 -8.93 11.61
CA PHE A 467 -1.32 -8.39 10.30
C PHE A 467 -2.42 -8.60 9.25
N ASN A 468 -3.06 -9.77 9.19
CA ASN A 468 -4.15 -10.03 8.24
C ASN A 468 -5.35 -9.09 8.47
N ASP A 469 -5.63 -8.72 9.72
CA ASP A 469 -6.76 -7.86 10.07
C ASP A 469 -6.47 -6.38 9.78
N PHE A 470 -5.21 -5.97 9.90
CA PHE A 470 -4.70 -4.71 9.36
C PHE A 470 -4.78 -4.72 7.83
N ALA A 471 -4.22 -5.73 7.15
CA ALA A 471 -4.12 -5.81 5.70
C ALA A 471 -5.49 -5.71 5.01
N ALA A 472 -6.50 -6.46 5.48
CA ALA A 472 -7.86 -6.38 4.95
C ALA A 472 -8.60 -5.08 5.34
N SER A 473 -8.24 -4.43 6.46
CA SER A 473 -8.72 -3.08 6.76
C SER A 473 -8.14 -2.04 5.79
N ILE A 474 -6.87 -2.16 5.42
CA ILE A 474 -6.21 -1.29 4.43
C ILE A 474 -6.72 -1.58 3.01
N GLU A 475 -6.94 -2.86 2.64
CA GLU A 475 -7.52 -3.21 1.33
C GLU A 475 -8.91 -2.58 1.13
N SER A 476 -9.76 -2.55 2.17
CA SER A 476 -11.05 -1.85 2.09
C SER A 476 -10.95 -0.35 1.82
N LEU A 477 -9.84 0.31 2.21
CA LEU A 477 -9.61 1.74 1.98
C LEU A 477 -8.92 2.00 0.63
N HIS A 478 -8.07 1.06 0.20
CA HIS A 478 -7.56 0.95 -1.17
C HIS A 478 -8.70 0.86 -2.18
N ASP A 479 -9.65 -0.07 -1.97
CA ASP A 479 -10.80 -0.29 -2.85
C ASP A 479 -11.67 0.97 -2.98
N GLU A 480 -11.92 1.70 -1.89
CA GLU A 480 -12.62 2.98 -1.95
C GLU A 480 -11.87 4.03 -2.80
N VAL A 481 -10.56 4.19 -2.60
CA VAL A 481 -9.76 5.17 -3.37
C VAL A 481 -9.74 4.80 -4.85
N HIS A 482 -9.63 3.51 -5.18
CA HIS A 482 -9.71 3.01 -6.55
C HIS A 482 -11.04 3.36 -7.23
N ALA A 483 -12.19 3.14 -6.57
CA ALA A 483 -13.49 3.51 -7.12
C ALA A 483 -13.74 5.03 -7.12
N ALA A 484 -13.26 5.78 -6.13
CA ALA A 484 -13.40 7.23 -6.07
C ALA A 484 -12.61 7.94 -7.18
N VAL A 485 -11.38 7.49 -7.47
CA VAL A 485 -10.60 7.95 -8.64
C VAL A 485 -11.21 7.45 -9.95
N GLY A 486 -11.56 6.18 -10.03
CA GLY A 486 -11.91 5.55 -11.30
C GLY A 486 -13.33 5.84 -11.78
N GLY A 487 -14.35 5.79 -10.92
CA GLY A 487 -15.75 5.81 -11.35
C GLY A 487 -16.08 4.64 -12.28
N ARG A 488 -16.42 4.93 -13.55
CA ARG A 488 -16.53 3.92 -14.63
C ARG A 488 -15.24 3.79 -15.47
N GLY A 489 -14.12 4.31 -14.96
CA GLY A 489 -12.81 4.40 -15.61
C GLY A 489 -11.78 3.41 -15.07
N HIS A 490 -10.52 3.64 -15.42
CA HIS A 490 -9.48 2.60 -15.34
C HIS A 490 -9.17 2.18 -13.91
N MET A 491 -9.09 3.13 -12.98
CA MET A 491 -8.77 2.85 -11.58
C MET A 491 -9.80 1.97 -10.85
N THR A 492 -11.07 1.87 -11.29
CA THR A 492 -12.11 1.06 -10.60
C THR A 492 -12.04 -0.43 -10.91
N TYR A 493 -11.34 -0.83 -11.97
CA TYR A 493 -11.38 -2.19 -12.48
C TYR A 493 -9.99 -2.82 -12.41
N VAL A 494 -9.87 -3.90 -11.64
CA VAL A 494 -8.61 -4.65 -11.40
C VAL A 494 -7.86 -4.99 -12.70
N PRO A 495 -8.52 -5.37 -13.82
CA PRO A 495 -7.82 -5.64 -15.07
C PRO A 495 -7.07 -4.44 -15.69
N TYR A 496 -7.41 -3.20 -15.33
CA TYR A 496 -6.92 -1.99 -16.02
C TYR A 496 -6.30 -0.93 -15.12
N SER A 497 -6.47 -1.01 -13.80
CA SER A 497 -6.09 0.06 -12.87
C SER A 497 -4.61 0.43 -12.92
N ALA A 498 -3.71 -0.55 -13.04
CA ALA A 498 -2.25 -0.33 -13.11
C ALA A 498 -1.77 0.45 -14.34
N TYR A 499 -2.60 0.66 -15.36
CA TYR A 499 -2.28 1.55 -16.48
C TYR A 499 -2.41 3.04 -16.13
N ASP A 500 -3.19 3.42 -15.10
CA ASP A 500 -3.21 4.83 -14.66
C ASP A 500 -1.94 5.12 -13.82
N PRO A 501 -1.13 6.14 -14.15
CA PRO A 501 0.06 6.49 -13.37
C PRO A 501 -0.19 6.70 -11.87
N ILE A 502 -1.40 7.12 -11.46
CA ILE A 502 -1.74 7.31 -10.03
C ILE A 502 -1.78 6.00 -9.24
N PHE A 503 -2.02 4.85 -9.90
CA PHE A 503 -1.98 3.52 -9.30
C PHE A 503 -0.72 3.33 -8.45
N TRP A 504 0.43 3.65 -9.05
CA TRP A 504 1.74 3.39 -8.46
C TRP A 504 2.03 4.30 -7.26
N LEU A 505 1.50 5.53 -7.27
CA LEU A 505 1.56 6.46 -6.13
C LEU A 505 0.66 6.01 -4.97
N HIS A 506 -0.52 5.48 -5.30
CA HIS A 506 -1.47 4.91 -4.35
C HIS A 506 -0.91 3.64 -3.70
N HIS A 507 -0.40 2.70 -4.49
CA HIS A 507 0.23 1.46 -4.02
C HIS A 507 1.52 1.71 -3.25
N CYS A 508 2.31 2.73 -3.62
CA CYS A 508 3.46 3.16 -2.82
C CYS A 508 3.05 3.63 -1.40
N ASN A 509 1.84 4.17 -1.23
CA ASN A 509 1.29 4.45 0.10
C ASN A 509 0.83 3.17 0.82
N MET A 510 0.37 2.13 0.10
CA MET A 510 0.00 0.85 0.73
C MET A 510 1.23 0.16 1.32
N ASP A 511 2.35 0.22 0.59
CA ASP A 511 3.65 -0.26 1.07
C ASP A 511 4.19 0.55 2.25
N ARG A 512 3.95 1.87 2.27
CA ARG A 512 4.24 2.75 3.41
C ARG A 512 3.45 2.35 4.66
N LEU A 513 2.12 2.23 4.54
CA LEU A 513 1.26 1.82 5.66
C LEU A 513 1.65 0.43 6.17
N MET A 514 1.99 -0.51 5.28
CA MET A 514 2.55 -1.82 5.65
C MET A 514 3.84 -1.68 6.46
N ALA A 515 4.82 -0.91 5.98
CA ALA A 515 6.08 -0.70 6.69
C ALA A 515 5.88 -0.04 8.06
N MET A 516 4.95 0.93 8.15
CA MET A 516 4.58 1.59 9.41
C MET A 516 3.97 0.59 10.40
N TYR A 517 3.09 -0.30 9.93
CA TYR A 517 2.49 -1.34 10.78
C TYR A 517 3.54 -2.36 11.25
N GLN A 518 4.44 -2.82 10.37
CA GLN A 518 5.52 -3.75 10.72
C GLN A 518 6.50 -3.17 11.76
N SER A 519 6.67 -1.84 11.80
CA SER A 519 7.46 -1.15 12.83
C SER A 519 6.68 -1.02 14.15
N ALA A 520 5.41 -0.65 14.08
CA ALA A 520 4.56 -0.45 15.26
C ALA A 520 4.17 -1.77 15.99
N GLN A 521 3.98 -2.86 15.24
CA GLN A 521 3.55 -4.17 15.72
C GLN A 521 4.41 -5.31 15.12
N PRO A 522 5.70 -5.42 15.50
CA PRO A 522 6.67 -6.34 14.87
C PRO A 522 6.44 -7.84 15.16
N ASN A 523 5.48 -8.19 16.02
CA ASN A 523 5.25 -9.56 16.50
C ASN A 523 4.11 -10.30 15.76
N THR A 524 3.54 -9.72 14.70
CA THR A 524 2.53 -10.36 13.85
C THR A 524 2.85 -10.12 12.38
N PHE A 525 2.57 -11.11 11.53
CA PHE A 525 2.77 -11.05 10.08
C PHE A 525 1.77 -11.98 9.37
N VAL A 526 1.92 -12.22 8.07
CA VAL A 526 1.05 -13.06 7.23
C VAL A 526 0.75 -14.42 7.89
N GLU A 527 -0.49 -14.58 8.35
CA GLU A 527 -1.04 -15.85 8.84
C GLU A 527 -1.79 -16.57 7.70
N PRO A 528 -1.87 -17.92 7.69
CA PRO A 528 -2.60 -18.67 6.67
C PRO A 528 -4.08 -18.27 6.55
N ALA A 529 -4.54 -18.02 5.32
CA ALA A 529 -5.94 -17.73 5.01
C ALA A 529 -6.35 -18.33 3.66
N ASN A 530 -7.66 -18.41 3.37
CA ASN A 530 -8.17 -18.87 2.08
C ASN A 530 -7.62 -18.01 0.93
N SER A 531 -7.00 -18.64 -0.07
CA SER A 531 -6.43 -17.93 -1.22
C SER A 531 -7.46 -17.56 -2.28
N VAL A 532 -7.09 -16.60 -3.12
CA VAL A 532 -7.82 -16.25 -4.36
C VAL A 532 -7.03 -16.74 -5.57
N ALA A 533 -7.71 -17.36 -6.53
CA ALA A 533 -7.08 -17.80 -7.76
C ALA A 533 -6.55 -16.60 -8.57
N THR A 534 -5.24 -16.55 -8.81
CA THR A 534 -4.59 -15.57 -9.69
C THR A 534 -4.08 -16.24 -10.97
N PHE A 535 -3.54 -15.45 -11.90
CA PHE A 535 -3.04 -15.93 -13.21
C PHE A 535 -2.10 -17.13 -13.07
N ALA A 536 -1.09 -17.02 -12.20
CA ALA A 536 -0.07 -18.05 -11.98
C ALA A 536 -0.30 -18.90 -10.72
N ASN A 537 -1.34 -18.62 -9.93
CA ASN A 537 -1.76 -19.45 -8.82
C ASN A 537 -3.27 -19.78 -8.94
N PRO A 538 -3.67 -20.62 -9.91
CA PRO A 538 -5.08 -20.82 -10.25
C PRO A 538 -5.85 -21.68 -9.25
N SER A 539 -5.16 -22.40 -8.34
CA SER A 539 -5.74 -23.51 -7.58
C SER A 539 -5.11 -23.77 -6.21
N SER A 540 -4.47 -22.77 -5.58
CA SER A 540 -4.13 -22.92 -4.15
C SER A 540 -5.40 -22.92 -3.29
N PRO A 541 -5.46 -23.69 -2.18
CA PRO A 541 -6.51 -23.57 -1.18
C PRO A 541 -6.21 -22.49 -0.12
N LEU A 542 -4.94 -22.17 0.13
CA LEU A 542 -4.49 -21.20 1.12
C LEU A 542 -3.39 -20.28 0.57
N ASP A 543 -3.38 -19.03 1.03
CA ASP A 543 -2.23 -18.13 0.98
C ASP A 543 -1.52 -18.19 2.34
N THR A 544 -0.18 -18.30 2.31
CA THR A 544 0.68 -18.38 3.49
C THR A 544 1.90 -17.48 3.32
N VAL A 545 2.74 -17.39 4.36
CA VAL A 545 3.99 -16.61 4.33
C VAL A 545 4.98 -17.10 3.26
N ASP A 546 4.89 -18.36 2.86
CA ASP A 546 5.73 -19.03 1.87
C ASP A 546 5.11 -19.06 0.45
N THR A 547 3.89 -18.52 0.25
CA THR A 547 3.24 -18.54 -1.06
C THR A 547 4.02 -17.71 -2.09
N PRO A 548 4.36 -18.28 -3.27
CA PRO A 548 5.10 -17.54 -4.30
C PRO A 548 4.35 -16.33 -4.86
N LEU A 549 5.00 -15.17 -4.78
CA LEU A 549 4.54 -13.88 -5.28
C LEU A 549 4.87 -13.76 -6.78
N TYR A 550 4.24 -14.61 -7.61
CA TYR A 550 4.45 -14.62 -9.05
C TYR A 550 4.09 -13.25 -9.69
N PRO A 551 4.83 -12.77 -10.72
CA PRO A 551 5.95 -13.42 -11.42
C PRO A 551 7.34 -12.99 -10.90
N PHE A 552 7.41 -12.42 -9.69
CA PHE A 552 8.62 -11.76 -9.19
C PHE A 552 9.66 -12.78 -8.69
N ARG A 553 10.92 -12.58 -9.10
CA ARG A 553 12.07 -13.42 -8.71
C ARG A 553 13.20 -12.61 -8.07
N HIS A 554 13.94 -13.30 -7.21
CA HIS A 554 15.25 -12.89 -6.70
C HIS A 554 16.34 -13.09 -7.76
N ARG A 555 17.56 -12.61 -7.48
CA ARG A 555 18.72 -12.71 -8.40
C ARG A 555 19.16 -14.14 -8.71
N ASP A 556 18.86 -15.10 -7.83
CA ASP A 556 19.14 -16.53 -7.99
C ASP A 556 18.04 -17.28 -8.77
N GLY A 557 16.95 -16.61 -9.14
CA GLY A 557 15.80 -17.20 -9.82
C GLY A 557 14.75 -17.83 -8.88
N SER A 558 14.96 -17.79 -7.56
CA SER A 558 13.92 -18.15 -6.60
C SER A 558 12.77 -17.14 -6.61
N TRP A 559 11.56 -17.59 -6.29
CA TRP A 559 10.38 -16.71 -6.23
C TRP A 559 10.42 -15.83 -4.99
N TRP A 560 9.91 -14.60 -5.12
CA TRP A 560 9.57 -13.80 -3.95
C TRP A 560 8.47 -14.50 -3.13
N THR A 561 8.55 -14.39 -1.81
CA THR A 561 7.57 -14.86 -0.83
C THR A 561 7.38 -13.77 0.22
N SER A 562 6.26 -13.78 0.95
CA SER A 562 6.05 -12.84 2.05
C SER A 562 7.12 -12.98 3.15
N GLN A 563 7.69 -14.17 3.32
CA GLN A 563 8.80 -14.43 4.26
C GLN A 563 10.03 -13.56 4.00
N ASN A 564 10.29 -13.19 2.74
CA ASN A 564 11.42 -12.30 2.37
C ASN A 564 11.23 -10.84 2.87
N MET A 565 10.03 -10.46 3.31
CA MET A 565 9.69 -9.09 3.70
C MET A 565 8.94 -9.01 5.04
N SER A 566 9.14 -10.00 5.91
CA SER A 566 8.37 -10.22 7.14
C SER A 566 8.55 -9.17 8.24
N THR A 567 9.60 -8.35 8.19
CA THR A 567 9.89 -7.30 9.19
C THR A 567 10.00 -5.91 8.56
N ALA A 568 9.89 -4.87 9.38
CA ALA A 568 10.14 -3.48 8.96
C ALA A 568 11.52 -3.31 8.32
N ASN A 569 12.53 -4.08 8.76
CA ASN A 569 13.89 -3.99 8.21
C ASN A 569 14.00 -4.41 6.73
N SER A 570 12.97 -5.04 6.17
CA SER A 570 12.97 -5.41 4.75
C SER A 570 13.04 -4.20 3.81
N VAL A 571 12.46 -3.05 4.15
CA VAL A 571 12.55 -1.84 3.28
C VAL A 571 13.99 -1.33 3.18
N PHE A 572 14.72 -1.29 4.31
CA PHE A 572 16.10 -0.81 4.34
C PHE A 572 17.06 -1.76 3.61
N SER A 573 16.84 -3.07 3.75
CA SER A 573 17.53 -4.12 2.98
C SER A 573 17.24 -4.06 1.47
N LEU A 574 16.16 -3.39 1.07
CA LEU A 574 15.77 -3.09 -0.30
C LEU A 574 16.15 -1.66 -0.74
N SER A 575 17.06 -1.01 0.00
CA SER A 575 17.56 0.35 -0.27
C SER A 575 16.51 1.47 -0.15
N TYR A 576 15.40 1.28 0.56
CA TYR A 576 14.42 2.34 0.78
C TYR A 576 13.88 2.46 2.22
N GLY A 577 13.15 3.52 2.48
CA GLY A 577 12.43 3.77 3.74
C GLY A 577 11.35 4.82 3.54
N TYR A 578 10.81 5.35 4.64
CA TYR A 578 9.80 6.41 4.65
C TYR A 578 10.09 7.40 5.79
N PRO A 579 9.62 8.66 5.77
CA PRO A 579 9.81 9.58 6.89
C PRO A 579 9.31 9.03 8.24
N GLU A 580 8.27 8.20 8.21
CA GLU A 580 7.67 7.53 9.37
C GLU A 580 8.35 6.20 9.73
N VAL A 581 9.20 5.67 8.84
CA VAL A 581 10.01 4.45 8.98
C VAL A 581 11.41 4.75 8.42
N PRO A 582 12.20 5.62 9.09
CA PRO A 582 13.34 6.29 8.48
C PRO A 582 14.59 5.42 8.41
N CYS A 583 15.32 5.54 7.29
CA CYS A 583 16.52 4.76 7.00
C CYS A 583 17.58 4.80 8.11
N LEU A 584 17.71 5.94 8.80
CA LEU A 584 18.73 6.17 9.83
C LEU A 584 18.52 5.39 11.14
N LEU A 585 17.31 4.90 11.40
CA LEU A 585 17.01 4.05 12.56
C LEU A 585 17.07 2.55 12.23
N GLY A 586 17.21 2.21 10.94
CA GLY A 586 16.76 0.94 10.35
C GLY A 586 17.58 -0.32 10.59
N PHE A 587 18.66 -0.28 11.39
CA PHE A 587 19.51 -1.46 11.60
C PHE A 587 19.97 -1.69 13.06
N SER A 588 19.75 -0.73 13.97
CA SER A 588 20.43 -0.72 15.28
C SER A 588 19.55 -0.40 16.49
N ASN A 589 18.33 0.11 16.32
CA ASN A 589 17.47 0.48 17.45
C ASN A 589 15.98 0.31 17.12
N PHE A 590 15.48 -0.91 17.28
CA PHE A 590 14.07 -1.25 17.04
C PHE A 590 13.09 -0.46 17.92
N ASP A 591 13.42 -0.22 19.18
CA ASP A 591 12.54 0.55 20.09
C ASP A 591 12.44 2.01 19.68
N ALA A 592 13.55 2.64 19.26
CA ALA A 592 13.51 4.00 18.72
C ALA A 592 12.75 4.08 17.39
N LEU A 593 12.97 3.12 16.47
CA LEU A 593 12.22 3.03 15.21
C LEU A 593 10.71 2.89 15.48
N ARG A 594 10.32 1.96 16.36
CA ARG A 594 8.92 1.74 16.76
C ARG A 594 8.29 2.96 17.41
N ASN A 595 8.99 3.59 18.37
CA ASN A 595 8.49 4.78 19.06
C ASN A 595 8.34 5.97 18.10
N HIS A 596 9.27 6.14 17.16
CA HIS A 596 9.18 7.14 16.08
C HIS A 596 7.96 6.88 15.20
N THR A 597 7.83 5.66 14.67
CA THR A 597 6.70 5.30 13.78
C THR A 597 5.34 5.48 14.47
N ILE A 598 5.19 5.11 15.74
CA ILE A 598 3.91 5.29 16.46
C ILE A 598 3.65 6.77 16.75
N THR A 599 4.69 7.56 17.06
CA THR A 599 4.57 9.01 17.19
C THR A 599 4.08 9.64 15.89
N GLU A 600 4.61 9.20 14.74
CA GLU A 600 4.18 9.68 13.43
C GLU A 600 2.76 9.19 13.05
N ILE A 601 2.37 7.95 13.36
CA ILE A 601 0.99 7.46 13.20
C ILE A 601 0.01 8.36 13.99
N ASN A 602 0.33 8.67 15.25
CA ASN A 602 -0.49 9.55 16.07
C ASN A 602 -0.49 11.00 15.58
N ARG A 603 0.64 11.51 15.06
CA ARG A 603 0.77 12.87 14.50
C ARG A 603 0.03 13.04 13.17
N LEU A 604 -0.05 11.98 12.37
CA LEU A 604 -0.67 11.99 11.04
C LEU A 604 -2.17 11.69 11.07
N TYR A 605 -2.59 10.68 11.83
CA TYR A 605 -3.95 10.12 11.75
C TYR A 605 -4.67 10.06 13.11
N GLY A 606 -3.96 10.30 14.21
CA GLY A 606 -4.59 10.45 15.52
C GLY A 606 -5.40 11.74 15.61
N PRO A 607 -6.46 11.78 16.45
CA PRO A 607 -7.19 13.03 16.67
C PRO A 607 -6.27 14.09 17.28
N SER A 608 -6.37 15.32 16.77
CA SER A 608 -5.59 16.46 17.22
C SER A 608 -5.54 16.53 18.76
N PRO A 609 -4.35 16.58 19.39
CA PRO A 609 -4.20 16.55 20.83
C PRO A 609 -4.71 17.85 21.46
N THR A 610 -6.02 17.93 21.63
CA THR A 610 -6.71 18.96 22.40
C THR A 610 -6.24 18.78 23.83
N PRO A 611 -5.52 19.73 24.45
CA PRO A 611 -4.94 19.51 25.77
C PRO A 611 -6.06 19.21 26.77
N PRO A 612 -6.17 17.96 27.30
CA PRO A 612 -7.29 17.61 28.14
C PRO A 612 -7.21 18.44 29.41
N THR A 613 -8.32 19.07 29.82
CA THR A 613 -8.35 19.66 31.16
C THR A 613 -8.20 18.53 32.18
N LYS A 614 -7.85 18.85 33.44
CA LYS A 614 -7.76 17.84 34.50
C LYS A 614 -9.06 17.04 34.72
N ARG A 615 -10.20 17.51 34.17
CA ARG A 615 -11.49 16.82 34.17
C ARG A 615 -11.65 15.87 32.97
N ASP A 616 -11.05 16.19 31.83
CA ASP A 616 -11.23 15.45 30.58
C ASP A 616 -10.30 14.25 30.43
N ILE A 617 -9.20 14.16 31.21
CA ILE A 617 -8.21 13.06 31.09
C ILE A 617 -8.89 11.67 31.05
N LYS A 618 -9.94 11.45 31.87
CA LYS A 618 -10.67 10.17 31.92
C LYS A 618 -11.64 9.98 30.74
N THR A 619 -12.20 11.07 30.21
CA THR A 619 -13.11 11.07 29.04
C THR A 619 -12.35 10.99 27.72
N TYR A 620 -11.15 11.56 27.66
CA TYR A 620 -10.25 11.52 26.50
C TYR A 620 -9.58 10.14 26.35
N GLN A 621 -9.38 9.43 27.47
CA GLN A 621 -9.00 8.02 27.46
C GLN A 621 -10.09 7.14 26.83
N MET A 622 -11.32 7.19 27.36
CA MET A 622 -12.51 6.42 26.95
C MET A 622 -13.28 6.98 25.72
N ARG A 623 -12.89 6.68 24.47
CA ARG A 623 -13.69 7.10 23.29
C ARG A 623 -14.69 6.02 22.86
N GLN A 624 -15.98 6.38 22.73
CA GLN A 624 -16.97 5.55 22.04
C GLN A 624 -16.91 5.80 20.51
N GLU A 625 -16.67 4.75 19.73
CA GLU A 625 -16.61 4.77 18.25
C GLU A 625 -17.82 4.07 17.63
N TRP A 626 -18.61 4.82 16.85
CA TRP A 626 -19.81 4.35 16.17
C TRP A 626 -19.50 3.96 14.72
N GLN A 627 -19.91 2.77 14.29
CA GLN A 627 -19.64 2.23 12.95
C GLN A 627 -20.90 1.60 12.35
N ALA A 628 -21.11 1.77 11.04
CA ALA A 628 -21.98 0.91 10.25
C ALA A 628 -21.17 -0.31 9.75
N LYS A 629 -21.45 -1.49 10.31
CA LYS A 629 -20.85 -2.77 9.88
C LYS A 629 -21.66 -3.33 8.70
N ILE A 630 -20.98 -3.59 7.59
CA ILE A 630 -21.56 -4.00 6.32
C ILE A 630 -20.95 -5.34 5.89
N VAL A 631 -21.77 -6.29 5.48
CA VAL A 631 -21.33 -7.52 4.77
C VAL A 631 -22.25 -7.85 3.60
N ILE A 632 -21.70 -8.46 2.56
CA ILE A 632 -22.43 -8.95 1.37
C ILE A 632 -21.63 -10.08 0.71
N ASP A 633 -22.28 -11.06 0.09
CA ASP A 633 -21.61 -11.98 -0.83
C ASP A 633 -21.34 -11.25 -2.15
N GLN A 634 -20.06 -11.11 -2.52
CA GLN A 634 -19.66 -10.44 -3.74
C GLN A 634 -20.33 -11.03 -5.01
N ALA A 635 -20.66 -12.33 -5.02
CA ALA A 635 -21.31 -13.00 -6.16
C ALA A 635 -22.78 -12.62 -6.38
N GLU A 636 -23.39 -11.86 -5.45
CA GLU A 636 -24.75 -11.35 -5.59
C GLU A 636 -24.86 -10.23 -6.64
N LEU A 637 -23.74 -9.59 -6.99
CA LEU A 637 -23.65 -8.48 -7.95
C LEU A 637 -22.75 -8.83 -9.16
N LEU A 638 -22.59 -7.87 -10.09
CA LEU A 638 -21.69 -7.99 -11.24
C LEU A 638 -20.58 -6.93 -11.17
N GLY A 639 -19.40 -7.33 -11.65
CA GLY A 639 -18.21 -6.50 -11.79
C GLY A 639 -17.82 -5.71 -10.55
N SER A 640 -17.44 -4.44 -10.72
CA SER A 640 -17.11 -3.58 -9.58
C SER A 640 -18.38 -2.97 -8.98
N PHE A 641 -18.49 -2.95 -7.66
CA PHE A 641 -19.65 -2.39 -6.98
C PHE A 641 -19.28 -1.59 -5.73
N THR A 642 -20.14 -0.63 -5.38
CA THR A 642 -19.99 0.22 -4.20
C THR A 642 -21.32 0.34 -3.46
N VAL A 643 -21.30 0.00 -2.17
CA VAL A 643 -22.35 0.28 -1.18
C VAL A 643 -21.99 1.59 -0.48
N TYR A 644 -22.77 2.64 -0.74
CA TYR A 644 -22.62 3.93 -0.08
C TYR A 644 -23.47 3.94 1.20
N ILE A 645 -22.87 4.35 2.33
CA ILE A 645 -23.61 4.67 3.56
C ILE A 645 -23.85 6.18 3.63
N PHE A 646 -25.08 6.56 3.98
CA PHE A 646 -25.48 7.96 4.16
C PHE A 646 -26.03 8.19 5.58
N LEU A 647 -25.74 9.35 6.17
CA LEU A 647 -26.50 9.94 7.28
C LEU A 647 -27.40 11.06 6.73
N GLY A 648 -28.43 10.64 6.01
CA GLY A 648 -29.40 11.48 5.32
C GLY A 648 -30.08 10.71 4.19
N THR A 649 -30.95 11.38 3.43
CA THR A 649 -31.55 10.81 2.23
C THR A 649 -30.53 10.78 1.09
N PRO A 650 -30.31 9.65 0.40
CA PRO A 650 -29.49 9.60 -0.81
C PRO A 650 -30.10 10.48 -1.93
N PRO A 651 -29.29 11.12 -2.79
CA PRO A 651 -29.78 11.77 -4.00
C PRO A 651 -30.57 10.81 -4.91
N ALA A 652 -31.54 11.31 -5.67
CA ALA A 652 -32.31 10.48 -6.60
C ALA A 652 -31.48 9.97 -7.79
N ASP A 653 -30.42 10.69 -8.17
CA ASP A 653 -29.49 10.34 -9.24
C ASP A 653 -28.19 9.74 -8.67
N PRO A 654 -27.82 8.50 -9.04
CA PRO A 654 -26.59 7.84 -8.61
C PRO A 654 -25.31 8.59 -8.96
N ALA A 655 -25.28 9.40 -10.01
CA ALA A 655 -24.09 10.17 -10.39
C ALA A 655 -23.65 11.17 -9.30
N HIS A 656 -24.55 11.53 -8.38
CA HIS A 656 -24.31 12.46 -7.29
C HIS A 656 -24.00 11.78 -5.94
N TRP A 657 -24.07 10.44 -5.84
CA TRP A 657 -23.89 9.73 -4.56
C TRP A 657 -22.48 9.88 -3.97
N ALA A 658 -21.45 9.72 -4.80
CA ALA A 658 -20.05 9.80 -4.36
C ALA A 658 -19.60 11.21 -3.91
N THR A 659 -20.34 12.26 -4.28
CA THR A 659 -20.08 13.65 -3.87
C THR A 659 -21.24 14.25 -3.07
N CYS A 660 -22.00 13.40 -2.36
CA CYS A 660 -23.11 13.85 -1.53
C CYS A 660 -22.61 14.14 -0.10
N PRO A 661 -22.82 15.34 0.47
CA PRO A 661 -22.37 15.66 1.83
C PRO A 661 -22.96 14.80 2.95
N THR A 662 -24.00 14.02 2.68
CA THR A 662 -24.54 13.03 3.64
C THR A 662 -23.94 11.63 3.46
N MET A 663 -23.21 11.35 2.38
CA MET A 663 -22.45 10.12 2.17
C MET A 663 -21.23 10.13 3.09
N ILE A 664 -21.06 9.08 3.90
CA ILE A 664 -20.06 9.03 4.98
C ILE A 664 -18.85 8.19 4.57
N GLY A 665 -19.08 7.08 3.88
CA GLY A 665 -18.04 6.15 3.43
C GLY A 665 -18.66 4.92 2.79
N THR A 666 -17.82 4.00 2.33
CA THR A 666 -18.27 2.91 1.46
C THR A 666 -17.79 1.51 1.87
N LEU A 667 -18.56 0.49 1.47
CA LEU A 667 -17.99 -0.80 1.11
C LEU A 667 -17.84 -0.82 -0.40
N THR A 668 -16.62 -0.95 -0.91
CA THR A 668 -16.35 -1.13 -2.33
C THR A 668 -15.78 -2.53 -2.57
N HIS A 669 -16.07 -3.08 -3.75
CA HIS A 669 -15.39 -4.25 -4.32
C HIS A 669 -14.83 -3.91 -5.70
N LEU A 670 -13.54 -4.12 -5.90
CA LEU A 670 -12.91 -4.02 -7.22
C LEU A 670 -13.00 -5.35 -7.98
N GLY A 671 -13.77 -5.36 -9.06
CA GLY A 671 -13.97 -6.50 -9.94
C GLY A 671 -13.46 -6.27 -11.37
N ALA A 672 -14.00 -7.08 -12.27
CA ALA A 672 -13.83 -6.98 -13.72
C ALA A 672 -15.19 -6.68 -14.37
N PRO A 673 -15.30 -5.76 -15.35
CA PRO A 673 -16.60 -5.31 -15.86
C PRO A 673 -17.50 -6.45 -16.34
N GLU A 674 -18.77 -6.42 -15.90
CA GLU A 674 -19.85 -7.40 -16.17
C GLU A 674 -19.53 -8.86 -15.80
N LYS A 675 -18.46 -9.12 -15.03
CA LYS A 675 -18.12 -10.49 -14.61
C LYS A 675 -18.89 -10.88 -13.34
N ARG A 676 -19.37 -12.13 -13.32
CA ARG A 676 -19.77 -12.78 -12.07
C ARG A 676 -18.53 -13.11 -11.25
N MET A 677 -18.60 -12.81 -9.96
CA MET A 677 -17.57 -13.20 -8.99
C MET A 677 -17.86 -14.60 -8.43
N HIS A 678 -16.83 -15.23 -7.87
CA HIS A 678 -17.02 -16.44 -7.04
C HIS A 678 -17.64 -16.05 -5.70
N SER A 679 -18.51 -16.92 -5.16
CA SER A 679 -19.18 -16.66 -3.88
C SER A 679 -18.19 -16.52 -2.73
N ARG A 680 -18.26 -15.38 -2.04
CA ARG A 680 -17.47 -15.03 -0.85
C ARG A 680 -18.09 -13.81 -0.18
N VAL A 681 -18.32 -13.89 1.12
CA VAL A 681 -18.70 -12.71 1.89
C VAL A 681 -17.52 -11.76 2.06
N ILE A 682 -17.72 -10.50 1.67
CA ILE A 682 -16.83 -9.37 1.93
C ILE A 682 -17.52 -8.39 2.90
N GLY A 683 -16.78 -7.40 3.41
CA GLY A 683 -17.38 -6.39 4.28
C GLY A 683 -16.39 -5.38 4.86
N THR A 684 -16.93 -4.35 5.52
CA THR A 684 -16.17 -3.26 6.15
C THR A 684 -16.96 -2.62 7.29
N ASN A 685 -16.31 -1.69 8.02
CA ASN A 685 -16.89 -0.88 9.09
C ASN A 685 -16.78 0.60 8.71
N VAL A 686 -17.88 1.21 8.24
CA VAL A 686 -17.92 2.65 7.94
C VAL A 686 -18.10 3.42 9.26
N VAL A 687 -17.01 4.02 9.77
CA VAL A 687 -17.03 4.86 10.98
C VAL A 687 -17.93 6.10 10.78
N LEU A 688 -18.78 6.38 11.78
CA LEU A 688 -19.80 7.44 11.78
C LEU A 688 -19.51 8.55 12.81
N THR A 689 -18.63 8.29 13.78
CA THR A 689 -18.49 9.04 15.03
C THR A 689 -18.31 10.54 14.85
N ASN A 690 -17.40 10.97 13.97
CA ASN A 690 -17.11 12.39 13.78
C ASN A 690 -18.35 13.15 13.30
N THR A 691 -18.98 12.69 12.21
CA THR A 691 -20.19 13.32 11.65
C THR A 691 -21.36 13.31 12.63
N VAL A 692 -21.53 12.24 13.41
CA VAL A 692 -22.57 12.18 14.46
C VAL A 692 -22.33 13.23 15.55
N TYR A 693 -21.09 13.40 16.03
CA TYR A 693 -20.77 14.39 17.08
C TYR A 693 -20.74 15.83 16.52
N GLU A 694 -20.39 16.02 15.25
CA GLU A 694 -20.55 17.31 14.53
C GLU A 694 -22.03 17.75 14.45
N ASN A 695 -22.95 16.80 14.29
CA ASN A 695 -24.39 17.07 14.17
C ASN A 695 -25.12 17.18 15.52
N LEU A 696 -24.68 16.43 16.55
CA LEU A 696 -25.31 16.42 17.88
C LEU A 696 -24.63 17.33 18.92
N GLY A 697 -23.43 17.83 18.62
CA GLY A 697 -22.59 18.56 19.57
C GLY A 697 -21.73 17.63 20.45
N PRO A 698 -20.96 18.22 21.39
CA PRO A 698 -20.02 17.47 22.22
C PRO A 698 -20.73 16.61 23.27
N ASN A 699 -20.20 15.38 23.47
CA ASN A 699 -20.67 14.41 24.48
C ASN A 699 -22.18 14.09 24.44
N PRO A 700 -22.76 13.71 23.27
CA PRO A 700 -24.17 13.33 23.19
C PRO A 700 -24.42 12.02 23.96
N THR A 701 -25.64 11.84 24.47
CA THR A 701 -26.02 10.58 25.12
C THR A 701 -26.11 9.45 24.10
N GLN A 702 -25.95 8.19 24.57
CA GLN A 702 -26.11 7.01 23.73
C GLN A 702 -27.49 6.99 23.03
N GLU A 703 -28.54 7.42 23.73
CA GLU A 703 -29.90 7.51 23.20
C GLU A 703 -30.04 8.57 22.09
N GLN A 704 -29.40 9.74 22.25
CA GLN A 704 -29.36 10.76 21.19
C GLN A 704 -28.63 10.25 19.94
N VAL A 705 -27.49 9.59 20.12
CA VAL A 705 -26.72 8.99 19.01
C VAL A 705 -27.52 7.91 18.30
N LEU A 706 -28.08 6.95 19.04
CA LEU A 706 -28.88 5.87 18.46
C LEU A 706 -30.11 6.39 17.72
N SER A 707 -30.81 7.38 18.29
CA SER A 707 -31.96 8.02 17.65
C SER A 707 -31.58 8.72 16.34
N TYR A 708 -30.51 9.52 16.35
CA TYR A 708 -30.01 10.22 15.17
C TYR A 708 -29.58 9.26 14.06
N ILE A 709 -28.75 8.25 14.37
CA ILE A 709 -28.31 7.27 13.37
C ILE A 709 -29.52 6.50 12.85
N ARG A 710 -30.46 6.07 13.71
CA ARG A 710 -31.67 5.33 13.30
C ARG A 710 -32.55 6.13 12.34
N GLU A 711 -32.74 7.42 12.60
CA GLU A 711 -33.50 8.31 11.72
C GLU A 711 -32.79 8.54 10.39
N LYS A 712 -31.49 8.87 10.42
CA LYS A 712 -30.75 9.36 9.23
C LYS A 712 -30.08 8.26 8.39
N ILE A 713 -29.74 7.09 8.95
CA ILE A 713 -28.94 6.10 8.22
C ILE A 713 -29.69 5.51 7.03
N ASN A 714 -29.09 5.59 5.84
CA ASN A 714 -29.57 4.96 4.62
C ASN A 714 -28.39 4.37 3.85
N TRP A 715 -28.68 3.49 2.90
CA TRP A 715 -27.66 2.94 2.00
C TRP A 715 -28.21 2.76 0.59
N ALA A 716 -27.33 2.92 -0.40
CA ALA A 716 -27.63 2.74 -1.81
C ALA A 716 -26.42 2.10 -2.51
N ILE A 717 -26.66 1.35 -3.60
CA ILE A 717 -25.65 0.48 -4.22
C ILE A 717 -25.58 0.73 -5.72
N VAL A 718 -24.36 0.83 -6.25
CA VAL A 718 -24.09 0.76 -7.70
C VAL A 718 -23.29 -0.50 -8.03
N SER A 719 -23.55 -1.11 -9.19
CA SER A 719 -22.82 -2.25 -9.77
C SER A 719 -22.56 -1.96 -11.25
N ASP A 720 -21.30 -2.02 -11.66
CA ASP A 720 -20.78 -1.54 -12.96
C ASP A 720 -21.30 -0.14 -13.35
N GLY A 721 -21.47 0.73 -12.35
CA GLY A 721 -21.96 2.10 -12.51
C GLY A 721 -23.47 2.25 -12.74
N ASN A 722 -24.28 1.23 -12.42
CA ASN A 722 -25.74 1.24 -12.53
C ASN A 722 -26.37 1.00 -11.14
N PRO A 723 -27.50 1.65 -10.78
CA PRO A 723 -28.10 1.51 -9.45
C PRO A 723 -28.75 0.13 -9.23
N VAL A 724 -28.64 -0.39 -8.01
CA VAL A 724 -29.15 -1.70 -7.60
C VAL A 724 -30.35 -1.56 -6.67
N ASN A 725 -31.39 -2.36 -6.90
CA ASN A 725 -32.59 -2.42 -6.08
C ASN A 725 -32.34 -3.21 -4.79
N VAL A 726 -31.87 -2.52 -3.74
CA VAL A 726 -31.46 -3.11 -2.44
C VAL A 726 -32.47 -4.14 -1.85
N PRO A 727 -33.80 -3.93 -1.87
CA PRO A 727 -34.80 -4.95 -1.49
C PRO A 727 -34.71 -6.34 -2.17
N GLN A 728 -34.02 -6.46 -3.32
CA GLN A 728 -33.84 -7.73 -4.02
C GLN A 728 -32.60 -8.51 -3.55
N LEU A 729 -31.74 -7.92 -2.72
CA LEU A 729 -30.53 -8.54 -2.21
C LEU A 729 -30.85 -9.47 -1.03
N HIS A 730 -30.34 -10.70 -1.09
CA HIS A 730 -30.53 -11.75 -0.11
C HIS A 730 -29.38 -11.80 0.91
N THR A 731 -28.14 -11.48 0.50
CA THR A 731 -26.94 -11.62 1.34
C THR A 731 -26.53 -10.34 2.07
N LEU A 732 -26.80 -9.15 1.51
CA LEU A 732 -26.48 -7.86 2.14
C LEU A 732 -27.02 -7.75 3.57
N ARG A 733 -26.13 -7.47 4.53
CA ARG A 733 -26.48 -7.13 5.92
C ARG A 733 -25.74 -5.89 6.38
N VAL A 734 -26.50 -4.93 6.90
CA VAL A 734 -26.01 -3.69 7.54
C VAL A 734 -26.48 -3.69 9.00
N THR A 735 -25.61 -3.29 9.93
CA THR A 735 -25.98 -2.98 11.32
C THR A 735 -25.20 -1.79 11.84
N CYS A 736 -25.71 -1.11 12.86
CA CYS A 736 -24.91 -0.22 13.68
C CYS A 736 -24.17 -1.05 14.76
N VAL A 737 -22.93 -0.69 15.04
CA VAL A 737 -22.17 -1.13 16.23
C VAL A 737 -21.53 0.08 16.91
N SER A 738 -21.30 -0.03 18.21
CA SER A 738 -20.42 0.89 18.94
C SER A 738 -19.30 0.11 19.62
N THR A 739 -18.07 0.59 19.49
CA THR A 739 -16.93 0.03 20.21
C THR A 739 -16.39 1.05 21.20
N GLU A 740 -15.97 0.62 22.38
CA GLU A 740 -15.10 1.44 23.22
C GLU A 740 -13.65 1.37 22.70
N VAL A 741 -12.96 2.50 22.62
CA VAL A 741 -11.58 2.63 22.16
C VAL A 741 -10.78 3.40 23.19
N SER A 742 -9.75 2.76 23.76
CA SER A 742 -8.78 3.43 24.62
C SER A 742 -7.84 4.26 23.74
N MET A 743 -7.92 5.58 23.84
CA MET A 743 -6.98 6.49 23.19
C MET A 743 -5.59 6.42 23.85
N PRO A 744 -4.49 6.62 23.11
CA PRO A 744 -3.14 6.53 23.67
C PRO A 744 -2.89 7.64 24.70
N THR A 745 -2.21 7.30 25.80
CA THR A 745 -1.91 8.25 26.89
C THR A 745 -0.56 8.95 26.72
N CYS A 746 0.31 8.42 25.87
CA CYS A 746 1.55 9.05 25.43
C CYS A 746 1.76 8.87 23.91
N PRO A 747 2.61 9.69 23.25
CA PRO A 747 2.71 9.73 21.79
C PRO A 747 3.18 8.42 21.13
N ASN A 748 3.81 7.51 21.87
CA ASN A 748 4.32 6.23 21.38
C ASN A 748 3.44 5.01 21.74
N GLU A 749 2.21 5.24 22.23
CA GLU A 749 1.15 4.22 22.31
C GLU A 749 0.24 4.25 21.07
N LEU A 750 -0.28 3.10 20.66
CA LEU A 750 -1.40 3.02 19.70
C LEU A 750 -2.74 2.97 20.44
N PRO A 751 -3.84 3.44 19.82
CA PRO A 751 -5.19 3.25 20.35
C PRO A 751 -5.53 1.75 20.42
N LYS A 752 -6.33 1.35 21.41
CA LYS A 752 -6.75 -0.04 21.62
C LYS A 752 -8.24 -0.17 21.40
N LYS A 753 -8.65 -0.91 20.35
CA LYS A 753 -10.06 -1.18 20.05
C LYS A 753 -10.58 -2.30 20.98
N GLY A 754 -11.69 -2.05 21.68
CA GLY A 754 -12.41 -3.03 22.48
C GLY A 754 -13.35 -3.93 21.66
N SER A 755 -14.34 -4.53 22.33
CA SER A 755 -15.39 -5.34 21.68
C SER A 755 -16.51 -4.48 21.08
N ASP A 756 -17.11 -4.94 19.99
CA ASP A 756 -18.26 -4.30 19.34
C ASP A 756 -19.58 -4.64 20.07
N THR A 757 -20.31 -3.62 20.51
CA THR A 757 -21.71 -3.72 20.97
C THR A 757 -22.66 -3.50 19.80
N TYR A 758 -23.66 -4.36 19.62
CA TYR A 758 -24.56 -4.37 18.46
C TYR A 758 -25.87 -3.62 18.73
N HIS A 759 -26.24 -2.71 17.83
CA HIS A 759 -27.43 -1.86 17.92
C HIS A 759 -28.35 -2.13 16.72
N LEU A 760 -28.98 -3.31 16.73
CA LEU A 760 -29.75 -3.86 15.61
C LEU A 760 -30.96 -2.98 15.25
N GLU A 761 -31.59 -2.38 16.28
CA GLU A 761 -32.77 -1.54 16.18
C GLU A 761 -32.55 -0.27 15.32
N VAL A 762 -31.31 0.18 15.17
CA VAL A 762 -30.90 1.27 14.27
C VAL A 762 -31.19 0.95 12.79
N THR A 763 -31.11 -0.33 12.42
CA THR A 763 -31.34 -0.82 11.04
C THR A 763 -32.62 -1.63 10.86
N ALA A 764 -33.30 -1.97 11.95
CA ALA A 764 -34.51 -2.79 11.95
C ALA A 764 -35.60 -2.23 11.01
N GLY A 765 -36.09 -3.08 10.11
CA GLY A 765 -37.12 -2.75 9.12
C GLY A 765 -36.61 -2.16 7.80
N LYS A 766 -35.33 -1.75 7.70
CA LYS A 766 -34.74 -1.26 6.45
C LYS A 766 -34.29 -2.44 5.55
N PRO A 767 -34.36 -2.34 4.21
CA PRO A 767 -33.97 -3.43 3.31
C PRO A 767 -32.47 -3.78 3.43
N GLY A 768 -32.14 -5.00 3.83
CA GLY A 768 -30.76 -5.40 4.18
C GLY A 768 -30.33 -5.04 5.62
N GLY A 769 -31.23 -4.52 6.46
CA GLY A 769 -30.98 -4.34 7.89
C GLY A 769 -30.87 -5.69 8.61
N SER A 770 -29.95 -5.77 9.57
CA SER A 770 -29.66 -7.01 10.31
C SER A 770 -30.76 -7.32 11.34
N LYS A 771 -31.09 -8.61 11.50
CA LYS A 771 -32.10 -9.07 12.48
C LYS A 771 -31.47 -9.70 13.71
N SER A 772 -30.21 -10.11 13.59
CA SER A 772 -29.36 -10.66 14.65
C SER A 772 -27.91 -10.22 14.42
N ASP A 773 -27.10 -10.23 15.47
CA ASP A 773 -25.63 -10.09 15.35
C ASP A 773 -25.05 -11.22 14.49
N CYS A 774 -25.61 -12.43 14.59
CA CYS A 774 -25.30 -13.59 13.75
C CYS A 774 -25.42 -13.31 12.24
N ASP A 775 -26.29 -12.38 11.81
CA ASP A 775 -26.41 -12.02 10.38
C ASP A 775 -25.17 -11.30 9.83
N VAL A 776 -24.39 -10.63 10.69
CA VAL A 776 -23.10 -10.04 10.31
C VAL A 776 -21.90 -10.81 10.86
N ASN A 777 -22.06 -11.62 11.91
CA ASN A 777 -20.97 -12.39 12.53
C ASN A 777 -20.79 -13.80 11.96
N SER A 778 -21.86 -14.37 11.40
CA SER A 778 -21.84 -15.62 10.61
C SER A 778 -22.69 -15.46 9.34
N PRO A 779 -22.33 -14.53 8.43
CA PRO A 779 -23.18 -14.11 7.31
C PRO A 779 -23.46 -15.20 6.29
N PHE A 780 -24.54 -15.01 5.51
CA PHE A 780 -24.96 -15.92 4.46
C PHE A 780 -24.17 -15.70 3.15
N GLN A 781 -23.70 -16.78 2.55
CA GLN A 781 -23.37 -16.83 1.13
C GLN A 781 -24.63 -16.92 0.27
N ILE A 782 -24.48 -16.67 -1.03
CA ILE A 782 -25.55 -16.75 -2.04
C ILE A 782 -26.18 -18.14 -2.19
N ASP A 783 -25.49 -19.19 -1.73
CA ASP A 783 -26.01 -20.57 -1.68
C ASP A 783 -26.79 -20.91 -0.40
N GLY A 784 -26.97 -19.93 0.50
CA GLY A 784 -27.70 -20.07 1.76
C GLY A 784 -26.89 -20.65 2.92
N LYS A 785 -25.61 -21.00 2.74
CA LYS A 785 -24.76 -21.41 3.88
C LYS A 785 -24.32 -20.18 4.68
N ARG A 786 -24.22 -20.33 6.02
CA ARG A 786 -23.53 -19.36 6.87
C ARG A 786 -22.02 -19.65 6.88
N VAL A 787 -21.20 -18.62 6.74
CA VAL A 787 -19.74 -18.69 6.82
C VAL A 787 -19.21 -17.86 7.99
N GLY A 788 -17.98 -18.17 8.43
CA GLY A 788 -17.25 -17.29 9.34
C GLY A 788 -16.89 -15.97 8.65
N LEU A 789 -16.83 -14.89 9.43
CA LEU A 789 -16.42 -13.58 8.97
C LEU A 789 -14.97 -13.54 8.41
N PRO A 790 -14.70 -12.72 7.38
CA PRO A 790 -13.37 -12.12 7.17
C PRO A 790 -12.85 -11.53 8.49
N SER A 791 -11.62 -11.87 8.89
CA SER A 791 -11.21 -11.69 10.29
C SER A 791 -11.07 -10.23 10.73
N HIS A 792 -10.88 -9.29 9.80
CA HIS A 792 -10.92 -7.85 10.08
C HIS A 792 -12.31 -7.34 10.51
N LEU A 793 -13.37 -8.11 10.30
CA LEU A 793 -14.73 -7.80 10.74
C LEU A 793 -15.09 -8.56 12.02
N GLY A 794 -14.27 -9.54 12.42
CA GLY A 794 -14.47 -10.36 13.60
C GLY A 794 -14.28 -9.55 14.89
N ILE A 795 -14.91 -10.03 15.95
CA ILE A 795 -14.59 -9.62 17.32
C ILE A 795 -13.31 -10.38 17.70
N SER A 796 -12.29 -9.71 18.25
CA SER A 796 -11.21 -10.43 18.92
C SER A 796 -11.80 -11.18 20.10
N LYS A 797 -11.62 -12.50 20.13
CA LYS A 797 -11.78 -13.28 21.36
C LYS A 797 -10.64 -12.98 22.34
#